data_AF-A0A1V9F182-F1
#
_entry.id   AF-A0A1V9F182-F1
#
_cell.length_a   1.000
_cell.length_b   1.000
_cell.length_c   1.000
_cell.angle_alpha   90.00
_cell.angle_beta   90.00
_cell.angle_gamma   90.00
#
_symmetry.space_group_name_H-M   'P 1'
#
loop_
_entity.id
_entity.type
_entity.pdbx_description
1 polymer ?
#
loop_
_entity_poly.entity_id
_entity_poly.type
_entity_poly.pdbx_seq_one_letter_code
_entity_poly.pdbx_strand_id
1 'polypeptide(L)'
;MTRIIALIIILIFSLPKLFAQPTLSYDLKKPKKFENRKLASEKTESTKFHAFRAFTQNGTTKFNFHYNAYKKLAEVIARGKSQHKDDYSRLLSFYNYDLTITAKDKTELDSVIYKANAAILLHDLRNSWVDNMYMLMGEAYYFKNVLDSAYYTFQYLNYAFSPKEKDGYDKPIGSNANADEGGSVFTISTKENPSILKKAWARPPSRNESFIWQIRTFLAKDETPEAAGLIETLKHDPAFPDRLKTDLREMQAWWFYKQQLWDSAAFYLEQALDNAEGREEKARWEYLIGQMYDRANNPAEGAKWFEKTVSHTLNPVLEIYARLNTIHDHKGDDKILQENIKELERMARKDRYLVYRDIIYYAAAEMELERNNIPGAKALLLKASSYPGDDAAMRSKVFLLLGDLCYKEKNYPDAKRFYDSITNLNPSLVDAKSFNKLKGTLAKIVAYQTTIHHEDSLQQLAAMPEDQLTAYLKKLAKQLRKKQGIKEDDSGEPSGGPLSFNDNSGPSDMFNTSNQKGDWYFYNATLKGKGYTEFKGQWGNRPNVDNWQRMAAIKQATPTTVLNDDEAAAAGGKAGNAGPVTYEDLLKSVPLTPTQLATSNDSVEKAQFLLGKTYLEGLEDYRSTIDTLEAFLTRFPTSKNRPEALFMLAYCYSKIGEEAKAAAAQNELKQKYPGTNFEKILSSPNGVTPDSLSRQEMTRRYDNIYNLFIEGRFDEAEAEKKMADSLYHENYWTPQLLYIQSVYYIQQRQDDSAKKSLQNIIRVFPGTGMAAKAKTLIDVLGRRKQIEDYLTRLQIERPAEDSMAEPVAIVTPKPVMQQQPVEVTQPAPAQQQPAVTPPAQQPAKPPVTQQPPATVPVTQQPKQEVAKTEKPAVTPPAQQPAKQPVTQLPPPPVLAKKDSVKAKVEPPKPLVLTHNAEIPHYVAIVLDKVDPVYINEARNAFNRYNREQYSAKGFTVNNQTVSDDIKLVLIGTFPNANEAITYIDKSKKLAATEIIPWLPAAKYSFIIITDNNLQVLMNTKDVNGVKNFLNQNYPGKF
;
A
#
# COMPACT_ATOMS: atom_id res chain seq x y z
N MET A 1 38.32 39.91 -55.72
CA MET A 1 36.98 40.25 -55.17
C MET A 1 35.89 40.19 -56.23
N THR A 2 35.97 40.96 -57.33
CA THR A 2 35.00 40.99 -58.44
C THR A 2 34.54 39.62 -58.96
N ARG A 3 35.44 38.64 -59.17
CA ARG A 3 35.04 37.28 -59.61
C ARG A 3 34.15 36.53 -58.60
N ILE A 4 34.29 36.77 -57.30
CA ILE A 4 33.44 36.16 -56.26
C ILE A 4 32.07 36.85 -56.24
N ILE A 5 32.05 38.18 -56.37
CA ILE A 5 30.80 38.96 -56.51
C ILE A 5 30.05 38.54 -57.78
N ALA A 6 30.75 38.35 -58.91
CA ALA A 6 30.19 37.82 -60.14
C ALA A 6 29.66 36.39 -59.97
N LEU A 7 30.37 35.50 -59.26
CA LEU A 7 29.88 34.15 -58.97
C LEU A 7 28.60 34.17 -58.11
N ILE A 8 28.54 35.05 -57.10
CA ILE A 8 27.36 35.25 -56.24
C ILE A 8 26.19 35.83 -57.05
N ILE A 9 26.44 36.81 -57.93
CA ILE A 9 25.41 37.38 -58.82
C ILE A 9 24.91 36.31 -59.81
N ILE A 10 25.80 35.53 -60.42
CA ILE A 10 25.44 34.42 -61.31
C ILE A 10 24.61 33.39 -60.53
N LEU A 11 25.00 33.00 -59.31
CA LEU A 11 24.20 32.13 -58.44
C LEU A 11 22.81 32.70 -58.15
N ILE A 12 22.69 34.00 -57.85
CA ILE A 12 21.41 34.68 -57.60
C ILE A 12 20.51 34.70 -58.84
N PHE A 13 21.08 34.85 -60.04
CA PHE A 13 20.33 34.85 -61.31
C PHE A 13 20.10 33.44 -61.92
N SER A 14 20.92 32.45 -61.55
CA SER A 14 20.76 31.05 -61.98
C SER A 14 19.93 30.19 -61.02
N LEU A 15 19.46 30.76 -59.91
CA LEU A 15 18.36 30.15 -59.14
C LEU A 15 17.17 29.95 -60.10
N PRO A 16 16.70 28.70 -60.33
CA PRO A 16 15.51 28.48 -61.14
C PRO A 16 14.33 29.20 -60.51
N LYS A 17 13.34 29.61 -61.31
CA LYS A 17 12.10 30.23 -60.81
C LYS A 17 11.56 29.41 -59.65
N LEU A 18 11.71 29.94 -58.44
CA LEU A 18 11.07 29.39 -57.24
C LEU A 18 9.57 29.52 -57.48
N PHE A 19 8.92 28.39 -57.73
CA PHE A 19 7.47 28.29 -57.77
C PHE A 19 6.96 28.57 -56.35
N ALA A 20 6.77 29.86 -56.12
CA ALA A 20 6.05 30.43 -55.02
C ALA A 20 4.73 29.68 -54.82
N GLN A 21 4.51 29.10 -53.64
CA GLN A 21 3.25 28.45 -53.27
C GLN A 21 2.13 29.50 -53.29
N PRO A 22 1.23 29.53 -54.29
CA PRO A 22 0.38 30.72 -54.53
C PRO A 22 -0.93 30.71 -53.73
N THR A 23 -1.21 29.62 -53.02
CA THR A 23 -2.57 29.12 -52.77
C THR A 23 -2.94 28.91 -51.30
N LEU A 24 -2.15 29.45 -50.35
CA LEU A 24 -2.55 29.54 -48.95
C LEU A 24 -3.35 30.83 -48.71
N SER A 25 -4.61 30.69 -48.33
CA SER A 25 -5.41 31.78 -47.75
C SER A 25 -4.98 32.07 -46.31
N TYR A 26 -5.31 33.26 -45.80
CA TYR A 26 -5.00 33.68 -44.44
C TYR A 26 -6.24 33.68 -43.54
N ASP A 27 -6.39 32.64 -42.70
CA ASP A 27 -7.29 32.67 -41.55
C ASP A 27 -6.57 32.11 -40.31
N LEU A 28 -5.60 32.88 -39.82
CA LEU A 28 -4.76 32.53 -38.68
C LEU A 28 -4.89 33.61 -37.60
N LYS A 29 -5.27 33.18 -36.40
CA LYS A 29 -5.43 34.06 -35.24
C LYS A 29 -4.10 34.69 -34.84
N LYS A 30 -3.96 35.99 -35.12
CA LYS A 30 -2.73 36.76 -34.87
C LYS A 30 -2.32 36.73 -33.40
N PRO A 31 -1.02 36.63 -33.07
CA PRO A 31 -0.52 36.92 -31.73
C PRO A 31 -0.88 38.36 -31.34
N LYS A 32 -1.33 38.59 -30.09
CA LYS A 32 -1.81 39.89 -29.58
C LYS A 32 -0.90 41.09 -29.94
N LYS A 33 0.42 40.89 -29.95
CA LYS A 33 1.42 41.94 -30.31
C LYS A 33 1.33 42.43 -31.77
N PHE A 34 0.62 41.72 -32.64
CA PHE A 34 0.49 42.02 -34.07
C PHE A 34 -0.97 42.09 -34.55
N GLU A 35 -1.95 41.97 -33.66
CA GLU A 35 -3.38 41.93 -33.98
C GLU A 35 -3.81 43.13 -34.84
N ASN A 36 -3.37 44.33 -34.45
CA ASN A 36 -3.63 45.60 -35.13
C ASN A 36 -2.68 45.92 -36.31
N ARG A 37 -1.78 45.01 -36.71
CA ARG A 37 -0.81 45.22 -37.80
C ARG A 37 -1.18 44.38 -39.02
N LYS A 38 -1.11 44.96 -40.22
CA LYS A 38 -1.13 44.18 -41.46
C LYS A 38 0.24 43.49 -41.66
N LEU A 39 0.24 42.18 -41.47
CA LEU A 39 1.37 41.25 -41.47
C LEU A 39 1.97 41.04 -42.87
N ALA A 40 3.01 40.22 -42.98
CA ALA A 40 3.61 39.87 -44.27
C ALA A 40 2.79 38.82 -45.02
N SER A 41 2.21 37.86 -44.30
CA SER A 41 1.32 36.83 -44.84
C SER A 41 0.10 37.46 -45.52
N GLU A 42 -0.59 38.38 -44.83
CA GLU A 42 -1.70 39.22 -45.34
C GLU A 42 -1.31 40.16 -46.51
N LYS A 43 -0.04 40.19 -46.89
CA LYS A 43 0.51 40.99 -48.00
C LYS A 43 1.11 40.12 -49.11
N THR A 44 0.95 38.80 -49.04
CA THR A 44 1.46 37.85 -50.05
C THR A 44 0.98 38.22 -51.44
N GLU A 45 -0.34 38.20 -51.68
CA GLU A 45 -0.96 38.52 -52.98
C GLU A 45 -0.56 39.91 -53.51
N SER A 46 -0.51 40.91 -52.62
CA SER A 46 -0.30 42.32 -52.97
C SER A 46 1.17 42.76 -53.07
N THR A 47 2.14 41.90 -52.75
CA THR A 47 3.58 42.26 -52.79
C THR A 47 4.36 41.42 -53.80
N LYS A 48 5.25 42.07 -54.57
CA LYS A 48 6.14 41.41 -55.54
C LYS A 48 7.19 40.53 -54.84
N PHE A 49 7.29 39.26 -55.23
CA PHE A 49 8.24 38.28 -54.68
C PHE A 49 9.44 38.06 -55.61
N HIS A 50 10.38 39.01 -55.59
CA HIS A 50 11.62 38.95 -56.38
C HIS A 50 12.72 38.13 -55.66
N ALA A 51 13.72 37.65 -56.41
CA ALA A 51 14.73 36.71 -55.91
C ALA A 51 15.41 37.12 -54.59
N PHE A 52 15.79 38.40 -54.44
CA PHE A 52 16.37 38.92 -53.19
C PHE A 52 15.41 38.85 -51.99
N ARG A 53 14.11 39.12 -52.20
CA ARG A 53 13.07 38.94 -51.16
C ARG A 53 12.89 37.46 -50.82
N ALA A 54 12.86 36.57 -51.82
CA ALA A 54 12.78 35.13 -51.58
C ALA A 54 13.99 34.62 -50.77
N PHE A 55 15.22 35.02 -51.15
CA PHE A 55 16.45 34.66 -50.44
C PHE A 55 16.44 35.13 -48.98
N THR A 56 16.12 36.41 -48.72
CA THR A 56 16.09 36.97 -47.37
C THR A 56 14.98 36.39 -46.50
N GLN A 57 13.78 36.15 -47.04
CA GLN A 57 12.65 35.52 -46.33
C GLN A 57 12.95 34.05 -45.98
N ASN A 58 13.39 33.25 -46.96
CA ASN A 58 13.74 31.85 -46.75
C ASN A 58 14.91 31.71 -45.76
N GLY A 59 15.97 32.52 -45.89
CA GLY A 59 17.11 32.52 -44.98
C GLY A 59 16.73 32.89 -43.55
N THR A 60 15.90 33.93 -43.36
CA THR A 60 15.41 34.35 -42.03
C THR A 60 14.55 33.25 -41.41
N THR A 61 13.71 32.58 -42.20
CA THR A 61 12.87 31.48 -41.70
C THR A 61 13.71 30.29 -41.29
N LYS A 62 14.62 29.82 -42.15
CA LYS A 62 15.53 28.70 -41.90
C LYS A 62 16.34 28.91 -40.62
N PHE A 63 17.08 30.00 -40.52
CA PHE A 63 18.10 30.16 -39.47
C PHE A 63 17.57 30.79 -38.17
N ASN A 64 16.52 31.62 -38.22
CA ASN A 64 16.00 32.29 -37.01
C ASN A 64 14.75 31.59 -36.43
N PHE A 65 13.90 31.01 -37.27
CA PHE A 65 12.65 30.38 -36.82
C PHE A 65 12.75 28.85 -36.81
N HIS A 66 12.96 28.20 -37.97
CA HIS A 66 13.03 26.74 -38.10
C HIS A 66 14.09 26.14 -37.18
N TYR A 67 15.35 26.55 -37.34
CA TYR A 67 16.46 26.00 -36.56
C TYR A 67 16.25 26.13 -35.03
N ASN A 68 15.76 27.29 -34.58
CA ASN A 68 15.49 27.54 -33.15
C ASN A 68 14.23 26.85 -32.62
N ALA A 69 13.28 26.47 -33.48
CA ALA A 69 12.10 25.69 -33.13
C ALA A 69 12.44 24.20 -33.10
N TYR A 70 13.08 23.69 -34.15
CA TYR A 70 13.60 22.33 -34.24
C TYR A 70 14.56 21.98 -33.10
N LYS A 71 15.53 22.85 -32.78
CA LYS A 71 16.47 22.60 -31.68
C LYS A 71 15.76 22.49 -30.32
N LYS A 72 14.75 23.33 -30.06
CA LYS A 72 13.94 23.25 -28.84
C LYS A 72 13.12 21.96 -28.78
N LEU A 73 12.56 21.52 -29.91
CA LEU A 73 11.81 20.26 -29.99
C LEU A 73 12.73 19.05 -29.76
N ALA A 74 13.89 19.01 -30.41
CA ALA A 74 14.91 17.98 -30.19
C ALA A 74 15.40 17.96 -28.72
N GLU A 75 15.54 19.12 -28.07
CA GLU A 75 15.86 19.22 -26.65
C GLU A 75 14.75 18.66 -25.73
N VAL A 76 13.47 18.80 -26.10
CA VAL A 76 12.34 18.15 -25.38
C VAL A 76 12.40 16.64 -25.55
N ILE A 77 12.60 16.15 -26.79
CA ILE A 77 12.70 14.71 -27.09
C ILE A 77 13.87 14.11 -26.33
N ALA A 78 15.06 14.72 -26.40
CA ALA A 78 16.25 14.26 -25.69
C ALA A 78 16.06 14.24 -24.16
N ARG A 79 15.36 15.24 -23.58
CA ARG A 79 15.00 15.21 -22.15
C ARG A 79 13.99 14.11 -21.82
N GLY A 80 13.06 13.80 -22.70
CA GLY A 80 12.18 12.64 -22.59
C GLY A 80 12.98 11.33 -22.59
N LYS A 81 13.84 11.14 -23.59
CA LYS A 81 14.73 9.98 -23.75
C LYS A 81 15.66 9.78 -22.54
N SER A 82 16.24 10.85 -21.99
CA SER A 82 17.14 10.76 -20.82
C SER A 82 16.42 10.56 -19.48
N GLN A 83 15.10 10.80 -19.41
CA GLN A 83 14.29 10.52 -18.21
C GLN A 83 13.69 9.11 -18.23
N HIS A 84 13.54 8.52 -19.40
CA HIS A 84 13.09 7.13 -19.57
C HIS A 84 14.12 6.16 -18.99
N LYS A 85 13.62 5.12 -18.31
CA LYS A 85 14.44 4.01 -17.79
C LYS A 85 13.84 2.70 -18.26
N ASP A 86 14.59 1.99 -19.08
CA ASP A 86 14.25 0.65 -19.53
C ASP A 86 14.39 -0.37 -18.39
N ASP A 87 13.36 -1.22 -18.22
CA ASP A 87 13.50 -2.48 -17.50
C ASP A 87 13.82 -3.57 -18.52
N TYR A 88 15.11 -3.82 -18.76
CA TYR A 88 15.58 -4.84 -19.70
C TYR A 88 15.13 -6.27 -19.33
N SER A 89 14.64 -6.52 -18.10
CA SER A 89 14.01 -7.78 -17.70
C SER A 89 12.58 -7.94 -18.27
N ARG A 90 12.08 -6.99 -19.07
CA ARG A 90 10.77 -7.01 -19.74
C ARG A 90 10.91 -6.58 -21.21
N LEU A 91 9.82 -6.66 -21.98
CA LEU A 91 9.78 -6.04 -23.30
C LEU A 91 10.08 -4.54 -23.19
N LEU A 92 11.06 -4.05 -23.94
CA LEU A 92 11.27 -2.63 -24.07
C LEU A 92 10.11 -1.97 -24.82
N SER A 93 9.63 -0.83 -24.33
CA SER A 93 8.69 0.01 -25.06
C SER A 93 9.29 0.39 -26.42
N PHE A 94 8.48 0.39 -27.49
CA PHE A 94 8.96 0.66 -28.86
C PHE A 94 9.84 1.91 -28.92
N TYR A 95 9.37 3.03 -28.36
CA TYR A 95 10.18 4.21 -28.09
C TYR A 95 10.73 4.21 -26.65
N ASN A 96 11.90 4.83 -26.49
CA ASN A 96 12.55 5.15 -25.22
C ASN A 96 12.05 6.48 -24.63
N TYR A 97 10.79 6.85 -24.84
CA TYR A 97 10.17 8.02 -24.23
C TYR A 97 8.66 7.83 -24.16
N ASP A 98 8.01 8.64 -23.32
CA ASP A 98 6.56 8.62 -23.12
C ASP A 98 5.96 10.03 -23.29
N LEU A 99 4.80 10.13 -23.94
CA LEU A 99 4.17 11.41 -24.28
C LEU A 99 3.66 12.19 -23.06
N THR A 100 3.35 11.51 -21.94
CA THR A 100 3.03 12.15 -20.66
C THR A 100 4.25 12.76 -19.99
N ILE A 101 5.47 12.32 -20.36
CA ILE A 101 6.73 12.93 -19.92
C ILE A 101 7.06 14.13 -20.81
N THR A 102 7.04 13.99 -22.14
CA THR A 102 7.37 15.12 -23.04
C THR A 102 6.38 16.27 -22.90
N ALA A 103 5.10 16.00 -22.64
CA ALA A 103 4.08 17.02 -22.41
C ALA A 103 4.31 17.90 -21.17
N LYS A 104 5.19 17.50 -20.24
CA LYS A 104 5.59 18.31 -19.08
C LYS A 104 6.41 19.54 -19.49
N ASP A 105 7.16 19.44 -20.58
CA ASP A 105 7.93 20.55 -21.18
C ASP A 105 7.03 21.53 -21.97
N LYS A 106 5.79 21.72 -21.51
CA LYS A 106 4.76 22.55 -22.14
C LYS A 106 5.26 23.94 -22.56
N THR A 107 6.05 24.61 -21.73
CA THR A 107 6.62 25.94 -22.02
C THR A 107 7.53 25.94 -23.26
N GLU A 108 8.28 24.86 -23.46
CA GLU A 108 9.17 24.69 -24.60
C GLU A 108 8.39 24.31 -25.85
N LEU A 109 7.43 23.40 -25.75
CA LEU A 109 6.54 23.01 -26.84
C LEU A 109 5.65 24.18 -27.30
N ASP A 110 5.13 24.99 -26.37
CA ASP A 110 4.42 26.25 -26.67
C ASP A 110 5.37 27.28 -27.32
N SER A 111 6.68 27.24 -27.02
CA SER A 111 7.69 28.06 -27.72
C SER A 111 7.93 27.60 -29.16
N VAL A 112 7.92 26.28 -29.42
CA VAL A 112 8.00 25.71 -30.78
C VAL A 112 6.77 26.11 -31.61
N ILE A 113 5.57 25.89 -31.07
CA ILE A 113 4.29 26.28 -31.71
C ILE A 113 4.26 27.80 -31.96
N TYR A 114 4.66 28.62 -30.98
CA TYR A 114 4.74 30.07 -31.14
C TYR A 114 5.74 30.48 -32.24
N LYS A 115 6.91 29.86 -32.30
CA LYS A 115 7.92 30.14 -33.34
C LYS A 115 7.42 29.76 -34.73
N ALA A 116 6.78 28.59 -34.89
CA ALA A 116 6.21 28.15 -36.14
C ALA A 116 5.11 29.11 -36.63
N ASN A 117 4.12 29.40 -35.79
CA ASN A 117 3.03 30.35 -36.11
C ASN A 117 3.57 31.76 -36.40
N ALA A 118 4.51 32.26 -35.59
CA ALA A 118 5.15 33.55 -35.83
C ALA A 118 5.92 33.59 -37.16
N ALA A 119 6.56 32.51 -37.58
CA ALA A 119 7.22 32.43 -38.89
C ALA A 119 6.22 32.47 -40.06
N ILE A 120 5.14 31.69 -39.97
CA ILE A 120 4.07 31.65 -40.98
C ILE A 120 3.42 33.03 -41.14
N LEU A 121 3.25 33.77 -40.04
CA LEU A 121 2.60 35.09 -40.03
C LEU A 121 3.52 36.27 -40.37
N LEU A 122 4.77 36.27 -39.90
CA LEU A 122 5.71 37.38 -40.09
C LEU A 122 6.42 37.35 -41.45
N HIS A 123 6.27 36.27 -42.22
CA HIS A 123 6.85 36.10 -43.54
C HIS A 123 5.80 35.99 -44.66
N ASP A 124 6.28 36.06 -45.89
CA ASP A 124 5.52 35.92 -47.14
C ASP A 124 5.11 34.44 -47.32
N LEU A 125 3.83 34.12 -47.58
CA LEU A 125 3.36 32.71 -47.58
C LEU A 125 3.95 31.87 -48.73
N ARG A 126 4.58 32.52 -49.72
CA ARG A 126 5.29 31.89 -50.84
C ARG A 126 6.70 31.37 -50.48
N ASN A 127 7.05 31.43 -49.20
CA ASN A 127 8.35 31.06 -48.63
C ASN A 127 8.51 29.54 -48.51
N SER A 128 9.68 29.04 -48.89
CA SER A 128 9.96 27.60 -49.08
C SER A 128 10.20 26.81 -47.77
N TRP A 129 9.69 27.31 -46.65
CA TRP A 129 9.80 26.71 -45.31
C TRP A 129 8.46 26.71 -44.55
N VAL A 130 7.37 27.23 -45.14
CA VAL A 130 6.06 27.37 -44.47
C VAL A 130 5.46 26.00 -44.15
N ASP A 131 5.57 25.05 -45.06
CA ASP A 131 5.22 23.64 -44.85
C ASP A 131 6.05 23.01 -43.72
N ASN A 132 7.36 23.28 -43.65
CA ASN A 132 8.20 22.84 -42.55
C ASN A 132 7.83 23.51 -41.20
N MET A 133 7.16 24.68 -41.20
CA MET A 133 6.64 25.30 -39.96
C MET A 133 5.39 24.59 -39.47
N TYR A 134 4.46 24.26 -40.37
CA TYR A 134 3.31 23.41 -40.03
C TYR A 134 3.77 22.03 -39.52
N MET A 135 4.83 21.46 -40.12
CA MET A 135 5.42 20.20 -39.66
C MET A 135 5.88 20.27 -38.20
N LEU A 136 6.79 21.21 -37.87
CA LEU A 136 7.28 21.43 -36.50
C LEU A 136 6.15 21.76 -35.51
N MET A 137 5.08 22.40 -35.98
CA MET A 137 3.90 22.69 -35.14
C MET A 137 3.09 21.42 -34.85
N GLY A 138 2.88 20.55 -35.83
CA GLY A 138 2.22 19.26 -35.66
C GLY A 138 3.02 18.31 -34.76
N GLU A 139 4.33 18.22 -34.97
CA GLU A 139 5.25 17.48 -34.10
C GLU A 139 5.19 18.01 -32.65
N ALA A 140 5.21 19.34 -32.47
CA ALA A 140 5.09 19.94 -31.14
C ALA A 140 3.72 19.67 -30.48
N TYR A 141 2.62 19.61 -31.23
CA TYR A 141 1.32 19.15 -30.68
C TYR A 141 1.35 17.66 -30.31
N TYR A 142 2.02 16.81 -31.08
CA TYR A 142 2.18 15.38 -30.81
C TYR A 142 2.96 15.16 -29.49
N PHE A 143 4.15 15.76 -29.35
CA PHE A 143 4.95 15.65 -28.12
C PHE A 143 4.34 16.39 -26.91
N LYS A 144 3.38 17.29 -27.13
CA LYS A 144 2.54 17.89 -26.08
C LYS A 144 1.34 17.01 -25.69
N ASN A 145 1.20 15.84 -26.30
CA ASN A 145 0.08 14.91 -26.15
C ASN A 145 -1.29 15.55 -26.45
N VAL A 146 -1.36 16.41 -27.48
CA VAL A 146 -2.60 17.00 -27.99
C VAL A 146 -2.87 16.43 -29.38
N LEU A 147 -3.12 15.12 -29.42
CA LEU A 147 -3.03 14.30 -30.64
C LEU A 147 -3.99 14.75 -31.75
N ASP A 148 -5.21 15.21 -31.43
CA ASP A 148 -6.11 15.74 -32.46
C ASP A 148 -5.58 17.04 -33.09
N SER A 149 -4.93 17.91 -32.32
CA SER A 149 -4.29 19.13 -32.88
C SER A 149 -3.07 18.79 -33.74
N ALA A 150 -2.35 17.71 -33.40
CA ALA A 150 -1.29 17.18 -34.26
C ALA A 150 -1.87 16.66 -35.58
N TYR A 151 -2.88 15.78 -35.50
CA TYR A 151 -3.60 15.21 -36.64
C TYR A 151 -4.14 16.30 -37.58
N TYR A 152 -4.91 17.26 -37.08
CA TYR A 152 -5.44 18.35 -37.91
C TYR A 152 -4.34 19.22 -38.53
N THR A 153 -3.19 19.39 -37.86
CA THR A 153 -2.04 20.11 -38.44
C THR A 153 -1.41 19.33 -39.59
N PHE A 154 -1.23 18.01 -39.46
CA PHE A 154 -0.72 17.16 -40.54
C PHE A 154 -1.76 16.94 -41.66
N GLN A 155 -3.06 16.95 -41.34
CA GLN A 155 -4.13 16.89 -42.33
C GLN A 155 -4.20 18.18 -43.16
N TYR A 156 -4.10 19.34 -42.50
CA TYR A 156 -3.96 20.63 -43.17
C TYR A 156 -2.71 20.69 -44.06
N LEU A 157 -1.57 20.15 -43.59
CA LEU A 157 -0.32 20.08 -44.35
C LEU A 157 -0.45 19.23 -45.63
N ASN A 158 -1.27 18.16 -45.60
CA ASN A 158 -1.60 17.39 -46.80
C ASN A 158 -2.59 18.09 -47.73
N TYR A 159 -3.61 18.77 -47.21
CA TYR A 159 -4.60 19.48 -48.01
C TYR A 159 -4.04 20.78 -48.64
N ALA A 160 -3.55 21.71 -47.83
CA ALA A 160 -3.19 23.06 -48.26
C ALA A 160 -2.00 23.14 -49.23
N PHE A 161 -1.15 22.10 -49.22
CA PHE A 161 0.03 21.97 -50.09
C PHE A 161 -0.15 20.91 -51.19
N SER A 162 -1.37 20.38 -51.36
CA SER A 162 -1.74 19.56 -52.51
C SER A 162 -1.68 20.36 -53.82
N PRO A 163 -1.41 19.73 -54.98
CA PRO A 163 -1.58 20.39 -56.28
C PRO A 163 -3.00 20.93 -56.49
N LYS A 164 -3.09 22.13 -57.09
CA LYS A 164 -4.35 22.85 -57.33
C LYS A 164 -4.58 23.10 -58.82
N GLU A 165 -5.80 23.47 -59.18
CA GLU A 165 -6.14 23.93 -60.53
C GLU A 165 -5.59 25.34 -60.80
N LYS A 166 -5.60 25.78 -62.08
CA LYS A 166 -4.92 27.01 -62.53
C LYS A 166 -5.56 28.30 -61.99
N ASP A 167 -6.83 28.22 -61.63
CA ASP A 167 -7.67 29.22 -60.99
C ASP A 167 -7.65 29.11 -59.45
N GLY A 168 -7.07 28.04 -58.89
CA GLY A 168 -6.83 27.86 -57.47
C GLY A 168 -7.74 26.86 -56.75
N TYR A 169 -8.67 26.20 -57.45
CA TYR A 169 -9.52 25.16 -56.84
C TYR A 169 -8.70 23.94 -56.38
N ASP A 170 -9.14 23.33 -55.28
CA ASP A 170 -8.49 22.16 -54.68
C ASP A 170 -8.78 20.88 -55.47
N LYS A 171 -7.73 20.17 -55.89
CA LYS A 171 -7.87 18.84 -56.49
C LYS A 171 -8.08 17.79 -55.40
N PRO A 172 -9.08 16.90 -55.49
CA PRO A 172 -9.25 15.83 -54.53
C PRO A 172 -8.03 14.90 -54.49
N ILE A 173 -7.50 14.66 -53.29
CA ILE A 173 -6.41 13.71 -53.05
C ILE A 173 -6.95 12.29 -53.23
N GLY A 174 -6.18 11.39 -53.86
CA GLY A 174 -6.66 10.03 -54.17
C GLY A 174 -7.81 10.04 -55.19
N SER A 175 -7.69 10.82 -56.27
CA SER A 175 -8.68 10.90 -57.33
C SER A 175 -8.04 10.95 -58.71
N ASN A 176 -8.71 10.34 -59.68
CA ASN A 176 -8.29 10.32 -61.09
C ASN A 176 -8.22 11.73 -61.71
N ALA A 177 -8.87 12.74 -61.10
CA ALA A 177 -8.74 14.14 -61.49
C ALA A 177 -7.36 14.75 -61.15
N ASN A 178 -6.66 14.22 -60.14
CA ASN A 178 -5.39 14.77 -59.67
C ASN A 178 -4.17 14.15 -60.38
N ALA A 179 -4.04 14.41 -61.67
CA ALA A 179 -2.95 13.88 -62.50
C ALA A 179 -1.53 14.28 -62.03
N ASP A 180 -1.38 15.39 -61.28
CA ASP A 180 -0.11 15.80 -60.68
C ASP A 180 0.34 14.85 -59.55
N GLU A 181 -0.61 14.13 -58.93
CA GLU A 181 -0.39 13.05 -57.96
C GLU A 181 -0.69 11.68 -58.58
N GLY A 182 -0.34 11.51 -59.86
CA GLY A 182 -0.45 10.24 -60.60
C GLY A 182 -1.84 9.92 -61.15
N GLY A 183 -2.89 10.65 -60.78
CA GLY A 183 -4.24 10.47 -61.34
C GLY A 183 -4.86 9.12 -61.02
N SER A 184 -4.70 8.65 -59.78
CA SER A 184 -5.17 7.35 -59.30
C SER A 184 -5.78 7.47 -57.90
N VAL A 185 -6.78 6.65 -57.59
CA VAL A 185 -7.32 6.51 -56.23
C VAL A 185 -6.27 5.93 -55.26
N PHE A 186 -5.30 5.17 -55.78
CA PHE A 186 -4.22 4.53 -55.02
C PHE A 186 -2.93 5.36 -54.98
N THR A 187 -3.01 6.68 -55.14
CA THR A 187 -1.84 7.57 -55.13
C THR A 187 -2.21 8.89 -54.46
N ILE A 188 -1.52 9.21 -53.36
CA ILE A 188 -1.79 10.36 -52.49
C ILE A 188 -0.54 11.20 -52.24
N SER A 189 0.65 10.66 -52.53
CA SER A 189 1.93 11.32 -52.39
C SER A 189 2.22 12.27 -53.55
N THR A 190 2.78 13.44 -53.26
CA THR A 190 3.24 14.37 -54.31
C THR A 190 4.65 13.99 -54.73
N LYS A 191 4.86 13.73 -56.02
CA LYS A 191 6.18 13.30 -56.54
C LYS A 191 7.26 14.36 -56.32
N GLU A 192 8.22 14.08 -55.44
CA GLU A 192 9.31 15.02 -55.12
C GLU A 192 10.26 15.24 -56.32
N ASN A 193 10.69 16.48 -56.53
CA ASN A 193 11.54 16.85 -57.66
C ASN A 193 13.01 16.43 -57.41
N PRO A 194 13.63 15.61 -58.28
CA PRO A 194 14.94 15.01 -58.01
C PRO A 194 16.13 15.97 -58.15
N SER A 195 15.93 17.23 -58.59
CA SER A 195 17.00 18.18 -58.94
C SER A 195 18.05 18.36 -57.84
N ILE A 196 19.30 18.01 -58.16
CA ILE A 196 20.46 18.08 -57.26
C ILE A 196 20.67 19.52 -56.73
N LEU A 197 20.47 20.54 -57.57
CA LEU A 197 20.58 21.95 -57.17
C LEU A 197 19.46 22.40 -56.22
N LYS A 198 18.29 21.73 -56.20
CA LYS A 198 17.30 21.95 -55.14
C LYS A 198 17.69 21.21 -53.86
N LYS A 199 18.09 19.94 -53.96
CA LYS A 199 18.50 19.10 -52.81
C LYS A 199 19.64 19.73 -51.99
N ALA A 200 20.57 20.44 -52.64
CA ALA A 200 21.69 21.10 -51.95
C ALA A 200 21.32 22.41 -51.23
N TRP A 201 20.18 23.05 -51.54
CA TRP A 201 19.85 24.41 -51.06
C TRP A 201 18.48 24.56 -50.37
N ALA A 202 17.59 23.57 -50.48
CA ALA A 202 16.28 23.54 -49.81
C ALA A 202 16.04 22.21 -49.07
N ARG A 203 15.27 22.23 -47.96
CA ARG A 203 14.75 21.00 -47.35
C ARG A 203 13.69 20.40 -48.29
N PRO A 204 13.52 19.06 -48.36
CA PRO A 204 12.37 18.45 -49.03
C PRO A 204 11.02 18.96 -48.47
N PRO A 205 9.94 18.95 -49.27
CA PRO A 205 8.62 19.34 -48.80
C PRO A 205 8.11 18.43 -47.67
N SER A 206 7.50 19.01 -46.64
CA SER A 206 6.98 18.25 -45.49
C SER A 206 5.61 17.58 -45.74
N ARG A 207 4.98 17.76 -46.91
CA ARG A 207 3.68 17.14 -47.23
C ARG A 207 3.71 15.62 -47.05
N ASN A 208 4.52 14.92 -47.84
CA ASN A 208 4.62 13.46 -47.80
C ASN A 208 5.05 12.93 -46.42
N GLU A 209 5.95 13.66 -45.77
CA GLU A 209 6.44 13.42 -44.39
C GLU A 209 5.29 13.47 -43.37
N SER A 210 4.29 14.31 -43.59
CA SER A 210 3.13 14.45 -42.70
C SER A 210 2.15 13.28 -42.76
N PHE A 211 2.10 12.47 -43.83
CA PHE A 211 1.33 11.22 -43.81
C PHE A 211 1.92 10.21 -42.80
N ILE A 212 3.25 10.11 -42.72
CA ILE A 212 3.94 9.28 -41.71
C ILE A 212 3.57 9.75 -40.30
N TRP A 213 3.51 11.07 -40.07
CA TRP A 213 3.12 11.60 -38.77
C TRP A 213 1.61 11.53 -38.50
N GLN A 214 0.75 11.44 -39.51
CA GLN A 214 -0.65 11.01 -39.32
C GLN A 214 -0.70 9.55 -38.84
N ILE A 215 0.02 8.62 -39.48
CA ILE A 215 0.13 7.23 -39.00
C ILE A 215 0.65 7.20 -37.56
N ARG A 216 1.71 7.96 -37.25
CA ARG A 216 2.26 8.09 -35.89
C ARG A 216 1.21 8.58 -34.88
N THR A 217 0.37 9.52 -35.30
CA THR A 217 -0.70 10.08 -34.45
C THR A 217 -1.85 9.10 -34.26
N PHE A 218 -2.29 8.40 -35.32
CA PHE A 218 -3.28 7.32 -35.24
C PHE A 218 -2.81 6.20 -34.29
N LEU A 219 -1.57 5.73 -34.45
CA LEU A 219 -0.97 4.74 -33.55
C LEU A 219 -0.84 5.24 -32.11
N ALA A 220 -0.58 6.54 -31.88
CA ALA A 220 -0.59 7.14 -30.54
C ALA A 220 -2.00 7.25 -29.93
N LYS A 221 -3.06 7.34 -30.75
CA LYS A 221 -4.47 7.35 -30.34
C LYS A 221 -5.12 5.97 -30.20
N ASP A 222 -4.37 4.89 -30.49
CA ASP A 222 -4.87 3.51 -30.64
C ASP A 222 -5.86 3.30 -31.81
N GLU A 223 -5.93 4.26 -32.74
CA GLU A 223 -6.66 4.24 -34.02
C GLU A 223 -5.92 3.36 -35.05
N THR A 224 -5.78 2.08 -34.73
CA THR A 224 -4.97 1.11 -35.50
C THR A 224 -5.53 0.73 -36.88
N PRO A 225 -6.86 0.72 -37.16
CA PRO A 225 -7.38 0.54 -38.52
C PRO A 225 -7.04 1.72 -39.45
N GLU A 226 -7.13 2.95 -38.96
CA GLU A 226 -6.81 4.17 -39.68
C GLU A 226 -5.32 4.23 -40.03
N ALA A 227 -4.47 3.85 -39.08
CA ALA A 227 -3.04 3.65 -39.30
C ALA A 227 -2.77 2.59 -40.39
N ALA A 228 -3.44 1.43 -40.32
CA ALA A 228 -3.27 0.33 -41.28
C ALA A 228 -3.65 0.74 -42.71
N GLY A 229 -4.78 1.42 -42.89
CA GLY A 229 -5.25 1.88 -44.21
C GLY A 229 -4.28 2.87 -44.85
N LEU A 230 -3.74 3.82 -44.07
CA LEU A 230 -2.76 4.78 -44.57
C LEU A 230 -1.38 4.14 -44.82
N ILE A 231 -0.94 3.19 -43.96
CA ILE A 231 0.27 2.39 -44.18
C ILE A 231 0.20 1.63 -45.52
N GLU A 232 -0.86 0.86 -45.75
CA GLU A 232 -0.99 0.03 -46.96
C GLU A 232 -1.12 0.90 -48.22
N THR A 233 -1.76 2.07 -48.12
CA THR A 233 -1.82 3.04 -49.22
C THR A 233 -0.42 3.55 -49.59
N LEU A 234 0.36 4.08 -48.63
CA LEU A 234 1.71 4.62 -48.91
C LEU A 234 2.71 3.56 -49.37
N LYS A 235 2.56 2.32 -48.88
CA LYS A 235 3.39 1.15 -49.24
C LYS A 235 3.30 0.80 -50.74
N HIS A 236 2.14 1.01 -51.37
CA HIS A 236 1.91 0.76 -52.80
C HIS A 236 1.88 2.03 -53.66
N ASP A 237 1.99 3.21 -53.05
CA ASP A 237 1.99 4.51 -53.74
C ASP A 237 3.31 4.69 -54.54
N PRO A 238 3.27 4.75 -55.89
CA PRO A 238 4.46 4.85 -56.74
C PRO A 238 5.09 6.26 -56.77
N ALA A 239 4.46 7.25 -56.12
CA ALA A 239 4.98 8.60 -55.92
C ALA A 239 5.55 8.82 -54.52
N PHE A 240 5.43 7.84 -53.60
CA PHE A 240 5.95 7.93 -52.24
C PHE A 240 7.49 8.05 -52.22
N PRO A 241 8.08 9.08 -51.58
CA PRO A 241 9.53 9.34 -51.64
C PRO A 241 10.40 8.24 -51.04
N ASP A 242 11.45 7.83 -51.75
CA ASP A 242 12.43 6.84 -51.25
C ASP A 242 13.00 7.18 -49.87
N ARG A 243 13.22 8.49 -49.61
CA ARG A 243 13.75 9.00 -48.34
C ARG A 243 12.86 8.71 -47.12
N LEU A 244 11.58 8.44 -47.32
CA LEU A 244 10.58 8.19 -46.27
C LEU A 244 10.25 6.70 -46.12
N LYS A 245 10.88 5.81 -46.90
CA LYS A 245 10.61 4.36 -46.83
C LYS A 245 11.05 3.77 -45.50
N THR A 246 12.17 4.22 -44.93
CA THR A 246 12.63 3.84 -43.59
C THR A 246 11.65 4.28 -42.51
N ASP A 247 11.15 5.51 -42.59
CA ASP A 247 10.12 6.03 -41.66
C ASP A 247 8.80 5.25 -41.76
N LEU A 248 8.41 4.84 -42.97
CA LEU A 248 7.26 3.95 -43.16
C LEU A 248 7.50 2.57 -42.54
N ARG A 249 8.73 2.02 -42.60
CA ARG A 249 9.09 0.77 -41.88
C ARG A 249 9.02 0.93 -40.36
N GLU A 250 9.46 2.06 -39.81
CA GLU A 250 9.30 2.37 -38.38
C GLU A 250 7.82 2.33 -37.97
N MET A 251 6.94 2.93 -38.76
CA MET A 251 5.49 2.91 -38.50
C MET A 251 4.87 1.52 -38.69
N GLN A 252 5.30 0.75 -39.70
CA GLN A 252 4.88 -0.65 -39.88
C GLN A 252 5.28 -1.49 -38.65
N ALA A 253 6.53 -1.38 -38.21
CA ALA A 253 7.05 -2.08 -37.04
C ALA A 253 6.26 -1.72 -35.78
N TRP A 254 5.94 -0.43 -35.57
CA TRP A 254 5.16 0.00 -34.40
C TRP A 254 3.71 -0.48 -34.45
N TRP A 255 3.09 -0.53 -35.64
CA TRP A 255 1.75 -1.07 -35.84
C TRP A 255 1.68 -2.59 -35.56
N PHE A 256 2.67 -3.38 -36.01
CA PHE A 256 2.77 -4.80 -35.66
C PHE A 256 3.09 -5.01 -34.17
N TYR A 257 3.96 -4.17 -33.58
CA TYR A 257 4.27 -4.18 -32.14
C TYR A 257 3.01 -3.96 -31.29
N LYS A 258 2.15 -2.98 -31.64
CA LYS A 258 0.89 -2.74 -30.93
C LYS A 258 -0.10 -3.92 -31.05
N GLN A 259 -0.05 -4.67 -32.16
CA GLN A 259 -0.86 -5.88 -32.37
C GLN A 259 -0.23 -7.15 -31.76
N GLN A 260 0.94 -7.05 -31.11
CA GLN A 260 1.69 -8.19 -30.54
C GLN A 260 2.16 -9.22 -31.59
N LEU A 261 2.27 -8.80 -32.86
CA LEU A 261 2.78 -9.60 -33.97
C LEU A 261 4.31 -9.43 -34.06
N TRP A 262 5.01 -10.11 -33.14
CA TRP A 262 6.41 -9.86 -32.83
C TRP A 262 7.38 -10.16 -33.98
N ASP A 263 7.09 -11.18 -34.80
CA ASP A 263 7.86 -11.56 -35.98
C ASP A 263 7.91 -10.42 -37.02
N SER A 264 6.74 -9.88 -37.33
CA SER A 264 6.54 -8.79 -38.29
C SER A 264 7.08 -7.48 -37.71
N ALA A 265 6.88 -7.24 -36.43
CA ALA A 265 7.44 -6.08 -35.73
C ALA A 265 8.98 -6.07 -35.78
N ALA A 266 9.62 -7.22 -35.55
CA ALA A 266 11.07 -7.40 -35.63
C ALA A 266 11.59 -7.19 -37.07
N PHE A 267 10.98 -7.85 -38.05
CA PHE A 267 11.36 -7.75 -39.47
C PHE A 267 11.28 -6.32 -40.02
N TYR A 268 10.27 -5.54 -39.62
CA TYR A 268 10.17 -4.13 -40.03
C TYR A 268 11.04 -3.19 -39.19
N LEU A 269 11.30 -3.49 -37.91
CA LEU A 269 12.20 -2.68 -37.07
C LEU A 269 13.66 -2.81 -37.52
N GLU A 270 14.08 -4.01 -37.97
CA GLU A 270 15.37 -4.24 -38.63
C GLU A 270 15.55 -3.28 -39.82
N GLN A 271 14.56 -3.20 -40.72
CA GLN A 271 14.60 -2.30 -41.88
C GLN A 271 14.51 -0.81 -41.50
N ALA A 272 14.20 -0.48 -40.24
CA ALA A 272 14.12 0.88 -39.72
C ALA A 272 15.36 1.31 -38.93
N LEU A 273 16.37 0.44 -38.70
CA LEU A 273 17.50 0.68 -37.81
C LEU A 273 18.39 1.90 -38.12
N ASP A 274 18.26 2.50 -39.30
CA ASP A 274 18.96 3.74 -39.67
C ASP A 274 18.28 5.01 -39.13
N ASN A 275 17.04 4.90 -38.60
CA ASN A 275 16.34 5.99 -37.92
C ASN A 275 16.75 6.18 -36.45
N ALA A 276 17.47 5.22 -35.85
CA ALA A 276 17.89 5.28 -34.46
C ALA A 276 18.95 6.38 -34.22
N GLU A 277 18.76 7.26 -33.22
CA GLU A 277 19.64 8.40 -32.95
C GLU A 277 20.95 7.97 -32.27
N GLY A 278 21.85 7.41 -33.07
CA GLY A 278 23.20 7.03 -32.66
C GLY A 278 23.29 5.68 -31.94
N ARG A 279 24.48 5.43 -31.40
CA ARG A 279 24.94 4.08 -31.02
C ARG A 279 24.09 3.38 -29.95
N GLU A 280 23.74 4.07 -28.86
CA GLU A 280 22.97 3.45 -27.78
C GLU A 280 21.49 3.26 -28.12
N GLU A 281 20.88 4.15 -28.91
CA GLU A 281 19.51 3.93 -29.39
C GLU A 281 19.46 2.78 -30.39
N LYS A 282 20.45 2.68 -31.29
CA LYS A 282 20.59 1.52 -32.18
C LYS A 282 20.77 0.22 -31.42
N ALA A 283 21.65 0.19 -30.40
CA ALA A 283 21.82 -0.98 -29.53
C ALA A 283 20.52 -1.38 -28.82
N ARG A 284 19.72 -0.39 -28.37
CA ARG A 284 18.40 -0.61 -27.76
C ARG A 284 17.38 -1.17 -28.76
N TRP A 285 17.37 -0.68 -30.00
CA TRP A 285 16.49 -1.19 -31.05
C TRP A 285 16.88 -2.62 -31.44
N GLU A 286 18.18 -2.91 -31.58
CA GLU A 286 18.69 -4.27 -31.81
C GLU A 286 18.28 -5.22 -30.67
N TYR A 287 18.36 -4.78 -29.41
CA TYR A 287 17.91 -5.58 -28.27
C TYR A 287 16.40 -5.83 -28.30
N LEU A 288 15.61 -4.83 -28.66
CA LEU A 288 14.16 -4.95 -28.83
C LEU A 288 13.79 -5.90 -29.99
N ILE A 289 14.52 -5.87 -31.12
CA ILE A 289 14.39 -6.85 -32.21
C ILE A 289 14.63 -8.27 -31.66
N GLY A 290 15.70 -8.46 -30.86
CA GLY A 290 15.98 -9.73 -30.20
C GLY A 290 14.82 -10.23 -29.34
N GLN A 291 14.33 -9.39 -28.42
CA GLN A 291 13.21 -9.72 -27.53
C GLN A 291 11.90 -10.03 -28.27
N MET A 292 11.72 -9.48 -29.47
CA MET A 292 10.55 -9.78 -30.31
C MET A 292 10.71 -11.12 -31.02
N TYR A 293 11.90 -11.47 -31.52
CA TYR A 293 12.16 -12.81 -32.08
C TYR A 293 12.04 -13.92 -31.03
N ASP A 294 12.47 -13.70 -29.78
CA ASP A 294 12.23 -14.62 -28.66
C ASP A 294 10.72 -14.92 -28.49
N ARG A 295 9.88 -13.87 -28.52
CA ARG A 295 8.42 -14.03 -28.37
C ARG A 295 7.69 -14.47 -29.63
N ALA A 296 8.34 -14.41 -30.78
CA ALA A 296 7.93 -15.12 -31.99
C ALA A 296 8.31 -16.62 -31.95
N ASN A 297 8.88 -17.11 -30.83
CA ASN A 297 9.40 -18.46 -30.68
C ASN A 297 10.51 -18.78 -31.72
N ASN A 298 11.34 -17.77 -32.03
CA ASN A 298 12.53 -17.87 -32.87
C ASN A 298 13.78 -17.32 -32.14
N PRO A 299 14.15 -17.89 -30.98
CA PRO A 299 15.24 -17.37 -30.14
C PRO A 299 16.61 -17.44 -30.85
N ALA A 300 16.83 -18.41 -31.75
CA ALA A 300 18.05 -18.50 -32.55
C ALA A 300 18.27 -17.31 -33.51
N GLU A 301 17.22 -16.55 -33.88
CA GLU A 301 17.39 -15.23 -34.49
C GLU A 301 17.57 -14.15 -33.43
N GLY A 302 16.81 -14.21 -32.33
CA GLY A 302 16.94 -13.31 -31.18
C GLY A 302 18.37 -13.19 -30.65
N ALA A 303 19.05 -14.32 -30.46
CA ALA A 303 20.45 -14.43 -30.05
C ALA A 303 21.39 -13.58 -30.93
N LYS A 304 21.24 -13.59 -32.25
CA LYS A 304 22.06 -12.78 -33.18
C LYS A 304 21.87 -11.29 -32.97
N TRP A 305 20.65 -10.87 -32.59
CA TRP A 305 20.34 -9.47 -32.30
C TRP A 305 20.85 -9.03 -30.93
N PHE A 306 20.83 -9.91 -29.93
CA PHE A 306 21.53 -9.69 -28.68
C PHE A 306 23.06 -9.65 -28.86
N GLU A 307 23.65 -10.51 -29.70
CA GLU A 307 25.08 -10.43 -30.04
C GLU A 307 25.44 -9.10 -30.73
N LYS A 308 24.62 -8.62 -31.67
CA LYS A 308 24.76 -7.29 -32.28
C LYS A 308 24.75 -6.20 -31.21
N THR A 309 23.75 -6.17 -30.32
CA THR A 309 23.70 -5.25 -29.16
C THR A 309 24.98 -5.29 -28.33
N VAL A 310 25.43 -6.50 -27.95
CA VAL A 310 26.62 -6.74 -27.12
C VAL A 310 27.91 -6.29 -27.80
N SER A 311 27.98 -6.38 -29.12
CA SER A 311 29.19 -6.01 -29.88
C SER A 311 29.52 -4.52 -29.78
N HIS A 312 28.54 -3.65 -29.50
CA HIS A 312 28.77 -2.20 -29.51
C HIS A 312 28.10 -1.37 -28.40
N THR A 313 27.15 -1.86 -27.60
CA THR A 313 26.58 -1.02 -26.51
C THR A 313 27.62 -0.57 -25.48
N LEU A 314 27.52 0.69 -25.06
CA LEU A 314 28.30 1.25 -23.95
C LEU A 314 27.59 1.05 -22.60
N ASN A 315 26.25 1.03 -22.60
CA ASN A 315 25.41 0.77 -21.43
C ASN A 315 25.70 -0.61 -20.81
N PRO A 316 26.29 -0.70 -19.60
CA PRO A 316 26.65 -1.99 -19.02
C PRO A 316 25.44 -2.85 -18.63
N VAL A 317 24.29 -2.24 -18.32
CA VAL A 317 23.06 -2.96 -17.96
C VAL A 317 22.47 -3.65 -19.19
N LEU A 318 22.38 -2.93 -20.30
CA LEU A 318 21.95 -3.47 -21.58
C LEU A 318 22.87 -4.63 -22.03
N GLU A 319 24.19 -4.49 -21.87
CA GLU A 319 25.12 -5.58 -22.19
C GLU A 319 24.91 -6.82 -21.31
N ILE A 320 24.66 -6.66 -20.00
CA ILE A 320 24.35 -7.79 -19.10
C ILE A 320 23.11 -8.52 -19.63
N TYR A 321 21.99 -7.82 -19.79
CA TYR A 321 20.73 -8.47 -20.20
C TYR A 321 20.78 -9.05 -21.61
N ALA A 322 21.46 -8.42 -22.55
CA ALA A 322 21.67 -8.98 -23.89
C ALA A 322 22.48 -10.29 -23.82
N ARG A 323 23.56 -10.35 -23.05
CA ARG A 323 24.30 -11.60 -22.80
C ARG A 323 23.43 -12.66 -22.12
N LEU A 324 22.65 -12.29 -21.11
CA LEU A 324 21.73 -13.23 -20.44
C LEU A 324 20.70 -13.85 -21.38
N ASN A 325 20.23 -13.09 -22.37
CA ASN A 325 19.31 -13.60 -23.38
C ASN A 325 20.01 -14.50 -24.41
N THR A 326 21.25 -14.20 -24.86
CA THR A 326 22.04 -15.14 -25.70
C THR A 326 22.26 -16.52 -25.06
N ILE A 327 22.16 -16.61 -23.73
CA ILE A 327 22.37 -17.84 -22.97
C ILE A 327 21.08 -18.69 -22.88
N HIS A 328 19.90 -18.09 -23.09
CA HIS A 328 18.61 -18.77 -22.96
C HIS A 328 18.34 -19.84 -24.03
N ASP A 329 19.09 -19.84 -25.14
CA ASP A 329 18.98 -20.83 -26.23
C ASP A 329 19.55 -22.22 -25.86
N HIS A 330 20.29 -22.35 -24.76
CA HIS A 330 21.06 -23.55 -24.43
C HIS A 330 20.56 -24.32 -23.19
N LYS A 331 19.26 -24.21 -22.88
CA LYS A 331 18.66 -24.91 -21.73
C LYS A 331 18.75 -26.42 -21.89
N GLY A 332 19.49 -27.06 -20.98
CA GLY A 332 19.74 -28.49 -20.96
C GLY A 332 21.20 -28.90 -21.24
N ASP A 333 22.05 -28.00 -21.77
CA ASP A 333 23.49 -28.26 -21.85
C ASP A 333 24.22 -27.72 -20.61
N ASP A 334 24.51 -28.63 -19.69
CA ASP A 334 25.15 -28.34 -18.41
C ASP A 334 26.57 -27.75 -18.55
N LYS A 335 27.28 -28.05 -19.65
CA LYS A 335 28.62 -27.52 -19.94
C LYS A 335 28.52 -26.09 -20.45
N ILE A 336 27.60 -25.80 -21.36
CA ILE A 336 27.37 -24.44 -21.88
C ILE A 336 26.88 -23.54 -20.74
N LEU A 337 25.94 -24.00 -19.91
CA LEU A 337 25.52 -23.26 -18.71
C LEU A 337 26.71 -22.98 -17.78
N GLN A 338 27.59 -23.96 -17.52
CA GLN A 338 28.77 -23.74 -16.68
C GLN A 338 29.80 -22.77 -17.29
N GLU A 339 29.96 -22.76 -18.62
CA GLU A 339 30.83 -21.80 -19.32
C GLU A 339 30.25 -20.37 -19.25
N ASN A 340 28.94 -20.23 -19.37
CA ASN A 340 28.23 -18.97 -19.25
C ASN A 340 28.25 -18.40 -17.81
N ILE A 341 28.04 -19.24 -16.79
CA ILE A 341 28.21 -18.86 -15.38
C ILE A 341 29.63 -18.32 -15.10
N LYS A 342 30.67 -18.92 -15.71
CA LYS A 342 32.06 -18.43 -15.60
C LYS A 342 32.27 -17.08 -16.29
N GLU A 343 31.65 -16.82 -17.45
CA GLU A 343 31.73 -15.49 -18.08
C GLU A 343 30.98 -14.43 -17.26
N LEU A 344 29.83 -14.74 -16.67
CA LEU A 344 29.13 -13.85 -15.74
C LEU A 344 30.00 -13.54 -14.51
N GLU A 345 30.59 -14.54 -13.86
CA GLU A 345 31.56 -14.33 -12.78
C GLU A 345 32.77 -13.48 -13.21
N ARG A 346 33.29 -13.68 -14.43
CA ARG A 346 34.38 -12.87 -15.00
C ARG A 346 33.92 -11.45 -15.28
N MET A 347 32.67 -11.24 -15.67
CA MET A 347 32.07 -9.94 -15.92
C MET A 347 31.91 -9.13 -14.63
N ALA A 348 31.35 -9.74 -13.58
CA ALA A 348 31.20 -9.11 -12.26
C ALA A 348 32.53 -8.61 -11.66
N ARG A 349 33.65 -9.24 -12.01
CA ARG A 349 35.00 -8.82 -11.57
C ARG A 349 35.52 -7.56 -12.28
N LYS A 350 35.02 -7.18 -13.46
CA LYS A 350 35.46 -6.00 -14.23
C LYS A 350 34.83 -4.73 -13.64
N ASP A 351 35.62 -3.65 -13.47
CA ASP A 351 35.18 -2.43 -12.76
C ASP A 351 33.92 -1.78 -13.32
N ARG A 352 33.70 -1.81 -14.64
CA ARG A 352 32.52 -1.19 -15.29
C ARG A 352 31.17 -1.81 -14.90
N TYR A 353 31.15 -2.93 -14.18
CA TYR A 353 29.92 -3.56 -13.66
C TYR A 353 29.87 -3.57 -12.12
N LEU A 354 30.70 -2.78 -11.42
CA LEU A 354 30.74 -2.69 -9.95
C LEU A 354 29.35 -2.46 -9.32
N VAL A 355 28.51 -1.64 -9.96
CA VAL A 355 27.16 -1.26 -9.51
C VAL A 355 26.08 -2.29 -9.87
N TYR A 356 26.41 -3.29 -10.71
CA TYR A 356 25.48 -4.28 -11.26
C TYR A 356 25.87 -5.72 -10.90
N ARG A 357 26.71 -5.89 -9.88
CA ARG A 357 27.17 -7.20 -9.39
C ARG A 357 26.04 -8.06 -8.85
N ASP A 358 25.06 -7.44 -8.20
CA ASP A 358 23.83 -8.09 -7.78
C ASP A 358 23.06 -8.70 -8.96
N ILE A 359 22.85 -7.94 -10.05
CA ILE A 359 22.19 -8.42 -11.28
C ILE A 359 22.95 -9.62 -11.86
N ILE A 360 24.27 -9.51 -12.01
CA ILE A 360 25.11 -10.55 -12.62
C ILE A 360 25.13 -11.82 -11.76
N TYR A 361 25.33 -11.71 -10.44
CA TYR A 361 25.35 -12.87 -9.54
C TYR A 361 23.95 -13.48 -9.33
N TYR A 362 22.88 -12.68 -9.36
CA TYR A 362 21.50 -13.18 -9.32
C TYR A 362 21.20 -14.04 -10.56
N ALA A 363 21.49 -13.54 -11.77
CA ALA A 363 21.24 -14.30 -13.00
C ALA A 363 22.14 -15.55 -13.14
N ALA A 364 23.39 -15.48 -12.66
CA ALA A 364 24.25 -16.65 -12.55
C ALA A 364 23.70 -17.69 -11.54
N ALA A 365 23.02 -17.23 -10.48
CA ALA A 365 22.35 -18.13 -9.54
C ALA A 365 21.11 -18.80 -10.15
N GLU A 366 20.32 -18.08 -10.96
CA GLU A 366 19.21 -18.65 -11.71
C GLU A 366 19.70 -19.77 -12.66
N MET A 367 20.84 -19.58 -13.34
CA MET A 367 21.47 -20.63 -14.15
C MET A 367 21.95 -21.84 -13.33
N GLU A 368 22.46 -21.64 -12.10
CA GLU A 368 22.77 -22.75 -11.19
C GLU A 368 21.49 -23.47 -10.71
N LEU A 369 20.34 -22.79 -10.61
CA LEU A 369 19.05 -23.43 -10.32
C LEU A 369 18.51 -24.26 -11.49
N GLU A 370 18.67 -23.82 -12.75
CA GLU A 370 18.25 -24.60 -13.92
C GLU A 370 18.97 -25.96 -14.00
N ARG A 371 20.23 -26.01 -13.57
CA ARG A 371 21.02 -27.25 -13.41
C ARG A 371 20.95 -27.89 -12.01
N ASN A 372 19.94 -27.56 -11.22
CA ASN A 372 19.64 -28.11 -9.89
C ASN A 372 20.77 -27.95 -8.83
N ASN A 373 21.75 -27.07 -9.05
CA ASN A 373 22.85 -26.79 -8.12
C ASN A 373 22.43 -25.76 -7.04
N ILE A 374 21.50 -26.18 -6.18
CA ILE A 374 20.96 -25.35 -5.08
C ILE A 374 22.06 -24.75 -4.17
N PRO A 375 23.17 -25.46 -3.82
CA PRO A 375 24.27 -24.87 -3.07
C PRO A 375 25.02 -23.77 -3.84
N GLY A 376 25.29 -23.96 -5.13
CA GLY A 376 25.93 -22.96 -5.99
C GLY A 376 25.07 -21.71 -6.14
N ALA A 377 23.77 -21.88 -6.38
CA ALA A 377 22.81 -20.79 -6.44
C ALA A 377 22.77 -19.97 -5.15
N LYS A 378 22.67 -20.62 -3.97
CA LYS A 378 22.72 -19.91 -2.67
C LYS A 378 24.03 -19.16 -2.47
N ALA A 379 25.18 -19.72 -2.87
CA ALA A 379 26.47 -19.03 -2.77
C ALA A 379 26.56 -17.79 -3.67
N LEU A 380 25.97 -17.84 -4.88
CA LEU A 380 25.89 -16.70 -5.80
C LEU A 380 24.90 -15.64 -5.31
N LEU A 381 23.73 -16.03 -4.79
CA LEU A 381 22.76 -15.09 -4.19
C LEU A 381 23.31 -14.40 -2.94
N LEU A 382 24.13 -15.09 -2.13
CA LEU A 382 24.84 -14.46 -1.02
C LEU A 382 25.86 -13.42 -1.51
N LYS A 383 26.60 -13.69 -2.60
CA LYS A 383 27.44 -12.66 -3.26
C LYS A 383 26.58 -11.49 -3.78
N ALA A 384 25.44 -11.75 -4.41
CA ALA A 384 24.54 -10.70 -4.88
C ALA A 384 24.09 -9.80 -3.71
N SER A 385 23.69 -10.40 -2.58
CA SER A 385 23.24 -9.68 -1.39
C SER A 385 24.33 -8.81 -0.73
N SER A 386 25.62 -9.12 -0.94
CA SER A 386 26.75 -8.35 -0.41
C SER A 386 27.22 -7.20 -1.31
N TYR A 387 26.74 -7.14 -2.56
CA TYR A 387 26.98 -6.04 -3.50
C TYR A 387 25.67 -5.34 -3.91
N PRO A 388 24.97 -4.65 -2.98
CA PRO A 388 23.72 -3.96 -3.31
C PRO A 388 23.96 -2.88 -4.37
N GLY A 389 23.34 -3.04 -5.54
CA GLY A 389 23.33 -2.05 -6.61
C GLY A 389 22.32 -0.93 -6.38
N ASP A 390 22.11 -0.11 -7.40
CA ASP A 390 21.18 1.03 -7.36
C ASP A 390 19.70 0.64 -7.30
N ASP A 391 19.34 -0.62 -7.61
CA ASP A 391 17.96 -1.09 -7.61
C ASP A 391 17.56 -1.85 -6.32
N ALA A 392 16.69 -1.21 -5.52
CA ALA A 392 16.11 -1.82 -4.32
C ALA A 392 15.17 -3.01 -4.63
N ALA A 393 14.63 -3.12 -5.85
CA ALA A 393 13.82 -4.28 -6.25
C ALA A 393 14.68 -5.53 -6.49
N MET A 394 15.87 -5.41 -7.11
CA MET A 394 16.84 -6.50 -7.24
C MET A 394 17.26 -7.06 -5.87
N ARG A 395 17.58 -6.19 -4.90
CA ARG A 395 17.83 -6.63 -3.50
C ARG A 395 16.67 -7.46 -2.93
N SER A 396 15.44 -7.09 -3.25
CA SER A 396 14.23 -7.81 -2.80
C SER A 396 14.04 -9.15 -3.52
N LYS A 397 14.35 -9.24 -4.83
CA LYS A 397 14.40 -10.51 -5.59
C LYS A 397 15.42 -11.49 -4.97
N VAL A 398 16.64 -11.03 -4.69
CA VAL A 398 17.72 -11.83 -4.09
C VAL A 398 17.30 -12.43 -2.76
N PHE A 399 16.71 -11.63 -1.86
CA PHE A 399 16.26 -12.10 -0.55
C PHE A 399 14.99 -12.98 -0.60
N LEU A 400 14.08 -12.73 -1.55
CA LEU A 400 12.93 -13.61 -1.78
C LEU A 400 13.39 -15.01 -2.20
N LEU A 401 14.28 -15.08 -3.20
CA LEU A 401 14.79 -16.36 -3.70
C LEU A 401 15.65 -17.11 -2.66
N LEU A 402 16.48 -16.42 -1.88
CA LEU A 402 17.17 -17.02 -0.74
C LEU A 402 16.20 -17.58 0.32
N GLY A 403 15.15 -16.81 0.65
CA GLY A 403 14.11 -17.23 1.58
C GLY A 403 13.35 -18.47 1.09
N ASP A 404 12.94 -18.48 -0.19
CA ASP A 404 12.21 -19.58 -0.82
C ASP A 404 13.02 -20.87 -0.90
N LEU A 405 14.34 -20.78 -1.17
CA LEU A 405 15.23 -21.94 -1.17
C LEU A 405 15.36 -22.51 0.25
N CYS A 406 15.61 -21.68 1.26
CA CYS A 406 15.67 -22.14 2.66
C CYS A 406 14.31 -22.66 3.17
N TYR A 407 13.19 -22.09 2.73
CA TYR A 407 11.85 -22.54 3.08
C TYR A 407 11.56 -23.94 2.50
N LYS A 408 11.92 -24.18 1.22
CA LYS A 408 11.82 -25.50 0.58
C LYS A 408 12.69 -26.56 1.28
N GLU A 409 13.84 -26.17 1.82
CA GLU A 409 14.72 -27.00 2.64
C GLU A 409 14.22 -27.18 4.10
N LYS A 410 13.05 -26.64 4.46
CA LYS A 410 12.51 -26.54 5.83
C LYS A 410 13.42 -25.82 6.85
N ASN A 411 14.41 -25.09 6.37
CA ASN A 411 15.28 -24.23 7.19
C ASN A 411 14.57 -22.89 7.49
N TYR A 412 13.55 -22.97 8.33
CA TYR A 412 12.71 -21.84 8.72
C TYR A 412 13.48 -20.68 9.40
N PRO A 413 14.55 -20.90 10.21
CA PRO A 413 15.36 -19.81 10.74
C PRO A 413 16.05 -18.96 9.67
N ASP A 414 16.69 -19.59 8.68
CA ASP A 414 17.32 -18.85 7.57
C ASP A 414 16.27 -18.23 6.65
N ALA A 415 15.18 -18.94 6.35
CA ALA A 415 14.07 -18.43 5.54
C ALA A 415 13.47 -17.16 6.16
N LYS A 416 13.17 -17.19 7.47
CA LYS A 416 12.72 -16.02 8.24
C LYS A 416 13.71 -14.86 8.09
N ARG A 417 15.01 -15.08 8.32
CA ARG A 417 16.03 -14.02 8.24
C ARG A 417 16.07 -13.36 6.85
N PHE A 418 15.96 -14.14 5.78
CA PHE A 418 15.96 -13.60 4.42
C PHE A 418 14.64 -12.88 4.08
N TYR A 419 13.47 -13.42 4.43
CA TYR A 419 12.18 -12.74 4.26
C TYR A 419 12.05 -11.46 5.13
N ASP A 420 12.67 -11.42 6.30
CA ASP A 420 12.78 -10.21 7.14
C ASP A 420 13.73 -9.15 6.55
N SER A 421 14.69 -9.57 5.73
CA SER A 421 15.59 -8.65 5.01
C SER A 421 14.94 -7.94 3.82
N ILE A 422 13.69 -8.30 3.46
CA ILE A 422 12.87 -7.59 2.46
C ILE A 422 12.13 -6.44 3.15
N THR A 423 12.64 -5.23 2.95
CA THR A 423 12.08 -3.98 3.51
C THR A 423 10.99 -3.37 2.63
N ASN A 424 11.17 -3.40 1.31
CA ASN A 424 10.24 -2.83 0.33
C ASN A 424 9.63 -3.96 -0.50
N LEU A 425 8.44 -4.42 -0.13
CA LEU A 425 7.76 -5.47 -0.88
C LEU A 425 7.17 -4.91 -2.18
N ASN A 426 7.68 -5.36 -3.32
CA ASN A 426 7.11 -5.02 -4.64
C ASN A 426 5.92 -5.96 -4.94
N PRO A 427 4.69 -5.45 -5.13
CA PRO A 427 3.51 -6.28 -5.42
C PRO A 427 3.62 -7.10 -6.70
N SER A 428 4.53 -6.78 -7.63
CA SER A 428 4.78 -7.59 -8.83
C SER A 428 5.71 -8.80 -8.60
N LEU A 429 6.19 -9.02 -7.37
CA LEU A 429 7.00 -10.19 -7.01
C LEU A 429 6.20 -11.21 -6.19
N VAL A 430 5.34 -10.75 -5.27
CA VAL A 430 4.58 -11.60 -4.35
C VAL A 430 3.39 -10.84 -3.75
N ASP A 431 2.27 -11.54 -3.47
CA ASP A 431 1.13 -10.97 -2.73
C ASP A 431 1.52 -10.59 -1.30
N ALA A 432 1.32 -9.31 -0.96
CA ALA A 432 1.61 -8.77 0.36
C ALA A 432 0.83 -9.43 1.49
N LYS A 433 -0.42 -9.86 1.26
CA LYS A 433 -1.25 -10.47 2.32
C LYS A 433 -0.72 -11.86 2.68
N SER A 434 -0.48 -12.71 1.67
CA SER A 434 0.05 -14.05 1.83
C SER A 434 1.48 -14.04 2.36
N PHE A 435 2.33 -13.14 1.87
CA PHE A 435 3.72 -13.00 2.33
C PHE A 435 3.81 -12.57 3.79
N ASN A 436 3.00 -11.60 4.22
CA ASN A 436 2.98 -11.17 5.62
C ASN A 436 2.37 -12.24 6.54
N LYS A 437 1.37 -13.03 6.08
CA LYS A 437 0.91 -14.23 6.81
C LYS A 437 2.08 -15.21 6.99
N LEU A 438 2.81 -15.54 5.91
CA LEU A 438 3.94 -16.46 5.95
C LEU A 438 5.04 -15.99 6.90
N LYS A 439 5.44 -14.71 6.86
CA LYS A 439 6.40 -14.13 7.82
C LYS A 439 5.91 -14.23 9.26
N GLY A 440 4.64 -13.94 9.53
CA GLY A 440 4.04 -14.09 10.86
C GLY A 440 4.00 -15.55 11.36
N THR A 441 3.75 -16.51 10.47
CA THR A 441 3.83 -17.95 10.78
C THR A 441 5.27 -18.38 11.07
N LEU A 442 6.23 -18.00 10.21
CA LEU A 442 7.65 -18.34 10.37
C LEU A 442 8.25 -17.70 11.62
N ALA A 443 7.83 -16.49 12.00
CA ALA A 443 8.23 -15.86 13.26
C ALA A 443 7.81 -16.69 14.48
N LYS A 444 6.59 -17.25 14.48
CA LYS A 444 6.11 -18.15 15.55
C LYS A 444 6.88 -19.48 15.57
N ILE A 445 7.04 -20.12 14.40
CA ILE A 445 7.81 -21.37 14.25
C ILE A 445 9.22 -21.21 14.81
N VAL A 446 9.95 -20.19 14.36
CA VAL A 446 11.33 -19.94 14.78
C VAL A 446 11.40 -19.54 16.27
N ALA A 447 10.41 -18.80 16.79
CA ALA A 447 10.33 -18.52 18.23
C ALA A 447 10.17 -19.80 19.06
N TYR A 448 9.22 -20.69 18.72
CA TYR A 448 9.03 -21.95 19.45
C TYR A 448 10.22 -22.90 19.31
N GLN A 449 10.80 -23.03 18.10
CA GLN A 449 12.05 -23.76 17.90
C GLN A 449 13.18 -23.20 18.78
N THR A 450 13.33 -21.87 18.85
CA THR A 450 14.34 -21.21 19.68
C THR A 450 14.11 -21.48 21.17
N THR A 451 12.87 -21.42 21.67
CA THR A 451 12.54 -21.79 23.06
C THR A 451 12.92 -23.24 23.34
N ILE A 452 12.50 -24.20 22.50
CA ILE A 452 12.79 -25.63 22.70
C ILE A 452 14.31 -25.86 22.73
N HIS A 453 15.05 -25.37 21.73
CA HIS A 453 16.50 -25.54 21.67
C HIS A 453 17.24 -24.83 22.81
N HIS A 454 16.76 -23.68 23.28
CA HIS A 454 17.35 -22.96 24.40
C HIS A 454 17.16 -23.71 25.72
N GLU A 455 15.91 -24.05 26.05
CA GLU A 455 15.58 -24.80 27.27
C GLU A 455 16.22 -26.19 27.27
N ASP A 456 16.24 -26.91 26.14
CA ASP A 456 16.93 -28.20 26.04
C ASP A 456 18.45 -28.06 26.24
N SER A 457 19.06 -26.98 25.77
CA SER A 457 20.48 -26.68 26.04
C SER A 457 20.73 -26.37 27.52
N LEU A 458 19.81 -25.63 28.17
CA LEU A 458 19.89 -25.32 29.59
C LEU A 458 19.67 -26.56 30.47
N GLN A 459 18.73 -27.45 30.10
CA GLN A 459 18.51 -28.74 30.77
C GLN A 459 19.72 -29.68 30.59
N GLN A 460 20.35 -29.71 29.40
CA GLN A 460 21.60 -30.44 29.17
C GLN A 460 22.75 -29.92 30.04
N LEU A 461 22.86 -28.59 30.23
CA LEU A 461 23.84 -27.99 31.14
C LEU A 461 23.54 -28.35 32.61
N ALA A 462 22.29 -28.30 33.04
CA ALA A 462 21.87 -28.70 34.39
C ALA A 462 22.13 -30.18 34.69
N ALA A 463 22.18 -31.04 33.67
CA ALA A 463 22.48 -32.46 33.79
C ALA A 463 23.99 -32.79 33.77
N MET A 464 24.88 -31.80 33.60
CA MET A 464 26.33 -32.03 33.66
C MET A 464 26.84 -32.13 35.11
N PRO A 465 27.88 -32.94 35.39
CA PRO A 465 28.59 -32.89 36.67
C PRO A 465 29.10 -31.47 36.98
N GLU A 466 29.06 -31.08 38.25
CA GLU A 466 29.33 -29.69 38.69
C GLU A 466 30.70 -29.15 38.23
N ASP A 467 31.75 -29.98 38.25
CA ASP A 467 33.07 -29.65 37.73
C ASP A 467 33.06 -29.32 36.23
N GLN A 468 32.30 -30.11 35.45
CA GLN A 468 32.19 -29.99 33.99
C GLN A 468 31.35 -28.77 33.61
N LEU A 469 30.24 -28.54 34.31
CA LEU A 469 29.42 -27.33 34.19
C LEU A 469 30.25 -26.08 34.52
N THR A 470 30.98 -26.11 35.63
CA THR A 470 31.86 -25.00 36.07
C THR A 470 32.93 -24.69 35.02
N ALA A 471 33.61 -25.73 34.49
CA ALA A 471 34.60 -25.56 33.44
C ALA A 471 34.00 -25.04 32.12
N TYR A 472 32.82 -25.54 31.74
CA TYR A 472 32.12 -25.12 30.52
C TYR A 472 31.67 -23.65 30.60
N LEU A 473 30.99 -23.25 31.69
CA LEU A 473 30.50 -21.88 31.84
C LEU A 473 31.64 -20.86 31.98
N LYS A 474 32.73 -21.19 32.68
CA LYS A 474 33.94 -20.33 32.72
C LYS A 474 34.58 -20.17 31.33
N LYS A 475 34.65 -21.26 30.55
CA LYS A 475 35.12 -21.23 29.15
C LYS A 475 34.19 -20.41 28.25
N LEU A 476 32.88 -20.51 28.43
CA LEU A 476 31.88 -19.76 27.69
C LEU A 476 31.93 -18.26 28.03
N ALA A 477 32.00 -17.89 29.31
CA ALA A 477 32.20 -16.50 29.75
C ALA A 477 33.48 -15.90 29.13
N LYS A 478 34.61 -16.62 29.18
CA LYS A 478 35.88 -16.21 28.53
C LYS A 478 35.73 -16.03 27.01
N GLN A 479 34.99 -16.90 26.33
CA GLN A 479 34.69 -16.75 24.89
C GLN A 479 33.77 -15.55 24.59
N LEU A 480 32.76 -15.28 25.42
CA LEU A 480 31.86 -14.15 25.26
C LEU A 480 32.58 -12.82 25.51
N ARG A 481 33.39 -12.72 26.58
CA ARG A 481 34.27 -11.57 26.86
C ARG A 481 35.24 -11.30 25.71
N LYS A 482 35.87 -12.35 25.16
CA LYS A 482 36.76 -12.23 23.99
C LYS A 482 36.01 -11.75 22.74
N LYS A 483 34.76 -12.20 22.50
CA LYS A 483 33.89 -11.70 21.42
C LYS A 483 33.47 -10.24 21.65
N GLN A 484 33.33 -9.80 22.90
CA GLN A 484 33.09 -8.42 23.31
C GLN A 484 34.35 -7.53 23.25
N GLY A 485 35.50 -8.05 22.80
CA GLY A 485 36.76 -7.32 22.68
C GLY A 485 37.53 -7.14 24.00
N ILE A 486 37.05 -7.74 25.09
CA ILE A 486 37.64 -7.62 26.42
C ILE A 486 38.83 -8.56 26.52
N LYS A 487 40.00 -8.00 26.82
CA LYS A 487 41.20 -8.77 27.21
C LYS A 487 41.18 -9.02 28.71
N GLU A 488 41.66 -10.19 29.11
CA GLU A 488 41.95 -10.51 30.50
C GLU A 488 43.45 -10.28 30.74
N ASP A 489 43.79 -9.34 31.60
CA ASP A 489 45.11 -9.30 32.25
C ASP A 489 45.03 -10.19 33.50
N ASP A 490 45.96 -11.13 33.63
CA ASP A 490 45.88 -12.26 34.57
C ASP A 490 46.50 -11.93 35.93
N SER A 491 46.00 -10.87 36.58
CA SER A 491 46.45 -10.47 37.92
C SER A 491 45.46 -9.56 38.67
N GLY A 492 44.99 -10.00 39.84
CA GLY A 492 44.40 -9.12 40.86
C GLY A 492 42.88 -9.24 41.07
N GLU A 493 42.44 -8.90 42.28
CA GLU A 493 41.05 -8.91 42.73
C GLU A 493 40.20 -7.78 42.11
N PRO A 494 38.85 -7.90 42.07
CA PRO A 494 37.96 -6.92 41.44
C PRO A 494 37.77 -5.62 42.26
N SER A 495 38.86 -4.89 42.52
CA SER A 495 38.83 -3.53 43.07
C SER A 495 38.73 -2.48 41.96
N GLY A 496 37.57 -2.42 41.29
CA GLY A 496 37.33 -1.48 40.20
C GLY A 496 35.88 -1.48 39.71
N GLY A 497 35.05 -0.60 40.28
CA GLY A 497 33.72 -0.31 39.75
C GLY A 497 33.79 0.32 38.34
N PRO A 498 32.70 0.26 37.55
CA PRO A 498 32.69 0.78 36.18
C PRO A 498 33.05 2.28 36.15
N LEU A 499 33.99 2.64 35.27
CA LEU A 499 34.47 4.02 35.12
C LEU A 499 33.35 4.95 34.64
N SER A 500 32.76 5.68 35.58
CA SER A 500 31.75 6.71 35.31
C SER A 500 32.43 7.99 34.83
N PHE A 501 32.52 8.18 33.51
CA PHE A 501 33.04 9.40 32.91
C PHE A 501 31.99 10.52 33.00
N ASN A 502 32.17 11.42 33.97
CA ASN A 502 31.28 12.56 34.18
C ASN A 502 31.49 13.65 33.10
N ASP A 503 30.47 13.90 32.27
CA ASP A 503 30.56 14.59 30.98
C ASP A 503 30.60 16.14 31.09
N ASN A 504 31.22 16.68 32.16
CA ASN A 504 31.02 18.08 32.59
C ASN A 504 32.32 18.87 32.88
N SER A 505 33.33 18.74 32.00
CA SER A 505 34.50 19.62 31.97
C SER A 505 34.77 20.11 30.55
N GLY A 506 34.84 21.43 30.35
CA GLY A 506 35.11 22.05 29.05
C GLY A 506 36.51 21.73 28.49
N PRO A 507 36.76 22.06 27.21
CA PRO A 507 38.01 21.73 26.53
C PRO A 507 39.22 22.35 27.26
N SER A 508 40.17 21.49 27.62
CA SER A 508 41.45 21.85 28.23
C SER A 508 42.53 20.99 27.61
N ASP A 509 43.63 21.64 27.21
CA ASP A 509 44.68 21.06 26.36
C ASP A 509 45.19 19.71 26.90
N MET A 510 45.12 18.67 26.04
CA MET A 510 45.57 17.31 26.37
C MET A 510 47.08 17.19 26.61
N PHE A 511 47.88 18.16 26.16
CA PHE A 511 49.34 18.10 26.16
C PHE A 511 50.03 19.23 26.96
N ASN A 512 49.32 19.95 27.82
CA ASN A 512 49.94 20.97 28.68
C ASN A 512 50.85 20.32 29.75
N THR A 513 52.13 20.17 29.42
CA THR A 513 53.13 19.45 30.22
C THR A 513 53.81 20.32 31.27
N SER A 514 53.30 20.29 32.51
CA SER A 514 54.00 20.78 33.69
C SER A 514 54.30 19.66 34.71
N ASN A 515 55.44 19.01 34.49
CA ASN A 515 56.30 18.46 35.54
C ASN A 515 55.85 17.20 36.34
N GLN A 516 55.40 16.15 35.65
CA GLN A 516 55.51 14.77 36.16
C GLN A 516 56.08 13.82 35.09
N LYS A 517 56.82 12.79 35.53
CA LYS A 517 57.28 11.69 34.67
C LYS A 517 56.05 10.87 34.23
N GLY A 518 55.61 11.06 32.99
CA GLY A 518 54.43 10.38 32.47
C GLY A 518 54.73 8.99 31.91
N ASP A 519 53.88 8.02 32.25
CA ASP A 519 53.72 6.80 31.45
C ASP A 519 53.36 7.15 30.00
N TRP A 520 53.76 6.27 29.07
CA TRP A 520 53.41 6.40 27.65
C TRP A 520 51.90 6.57 27.46
N TYR A 521 51.50 7.43 26.52
CA TYR A 521 50.13 7.94 26.36
C TYR A 521 49.02 6.87 26.43
N PHE A 522 49.24 5.70 25.83
CA PHE A 522 48.26 4.61 25.78
C PHE A 522 48.20 3.75 27.06
N TYR A 523 49.07 3.96 28.05
CA TYR A 523 48.96 3.33 29.37
C TYR A 523 48.19 4.21 30.35
N ASN A 524 48.41 5.53 30.33
CA ASN A 524 47.71 6.50 31.18
C ASN A 524 46.17 6.45 30.99
N ALA A 525 45.43 5.98 32.00
CA ALA A 525 43.98 5.84 31.94
C ALA A 525 43.24 7.18 31.80
N THR A 526 43.73 8.23 32.45
CA THR A 526 43.14 9.58 32.43
C THR A 526 43.25 10.23 31.05
N LEU A 527 44.40 10.10 30.37
CA LEU A 527 44.59 10.60 29.01
C LEU A 527 43.74 9.83 28.00
N LYS A 528 43.63 8.49 28.12
CA LYS A 528 42.69 7.69 27.31
C LYS A 528 41.24 8.13 27.51
N GLY A 529 40.83 8.40 28.75
CA GLY A 529 39.49 8.91 29.07
C GLY A 529 39.23 10.28 28.42
N LYS A 530 40.15 11.24 28.57
CA LYS A 530 40.06 12.55 27.90
C LYS A 530 39.99 12.43 26.39
N GLY A 531 40.88 11.63 25.79
CA GLY A 531 40.91 11.41 24.33
C GLY A 531 39.63 10.77 23.80
N TYR A 532 39.00 9.85 24.55
CA TYR A 532 37.69 9.29 24.21
C TYR A 532 36.58 10.34 24.27
N THR A 533 36.51 11.16 25.32
CA THR A 533 35.52 12.23 25.44
C THR A 533 35.70 13.29 24.35
N GLU A 534 36.93 13.71 24.03
CA GLU A 534 37.17 14.68 22.96
C GLU A 534 36.89 14.10 21.56
N PHE A 535 37.25 12.84 21.32
CA PHE A 535 36.87 12.14 20.08
C PHE A 535 35.34 12.10 19.91
N LYS A 536 34.60 11.75 20.97
CA LYS A 536 33.13 11.78 21.02
C LYS A 536 32.58 13.21 20.89
N GLY A 537 33.30 14.23 21.36
CA GLY A 537 32.92 15.64 21.20
C GLY A 537 33.08 16.16 19.76
N GLN A 538 34.23 15.90 19.14
CA GLN A 538 34.52 16.31 17.76
C GLN A 538 33.74 15.48 16.72
N TRP A 539 33.61 14.17 16.94
CA TRP A 539 33.10 13.22 15.94
C TRP A 539 31.81 12.51 16.36
N GLY A 540 31.26 12.75 17.54
CA GLY A 540 30.07 12.04 18.02
C GLY A 540 30.33 10.55 18.27
N ASN A 541 29.25 9.77 18.44
CA ASN A 541 29.36 8.32 18.53
C ASN A 541 29.61 7.75 17.10
N ARG A 542 30.73 7.06 16.90
CA ARG A 542 31.14 6.51 15.59
C ARG A 542 31.28 4.99 15.66
N PRO A 543 30.70 4.21 14.72
CA PRO A 543 30.90 2.77 14.68
C PRO A 543 32.33 2.43 14.22
N ASN A 544 32.84 1.29 14.69
CA ASN A 544 34.16 0.78 14.31
C ASN A 544 34.11 0.14 12.92
N VAL A 545 34.23 0.97 11.87
CA VAL A 545 34.20 0.57 10.45
C VAL A 545 35.28 1.30 9.65
N ASP A 546 35.71 0.69 8.55
CA ASP A 546 36.63 1.34 7.61
C ASP A 546 36.03 2.65 7.08
N ASN A 547 36.88 3.68 6.92
CA ASN A 547 36.48 5.01 6.49
C ASN A 547 35.43 5.71 7.41
N TRP A 548 35.38 5.41 8.71
CA TRP A 548 34.45 6.00 9.70
C TRP A 548 34.35 7.55 9.70
N GLN A 549 35.37 8.24 9.18
CA GLN A 549 35.40 9.71 9.02
C GLN A 549 34.47 10.22 7.90
N ARG A 550 34.04 9.37 6.94
CA ARG A 550 33.23 9.78 5.78
C ARG A 550 31.73 9.70 6.08
N MET A 551 31.06 10.86 6.15
CA MET A 551 29.59 10.95 6.35
C MET A 551 28.76 10.12 5.34
N ALA A 552 29.26 9.88 4.12
CA ALA A 552 28.57 9.03 3.15
C ALA A 552 28.51 7.56 3.61
N ALA A 553 29.61 7.03 4.18
CA ALA A 553 29.63 5.68 4.74
C ALA A 553 28.70 5.57 5.95
N ILE A 554 28.62 6.61 6.79
CA ILE A 554 27.68 6.66 7.92
C ILE A 554 26.22 6.57 7.45
N LYS A 555 25.85 7.22 6.34
CA LYS A 555 24.50 7.14 5.76
C LYS A 555 24.16 5.77 5.16
N GLN A 556 25.13 4.99 4.68
CA GLN A 556 24.90 3.60 4.23
C GLN A 556 24.96 2.57 5.36
N ALA A 557 25.77 2.83 6.40
CA ALA A 557 25.90 1.96 7.56
C ALA A 557 24.79 2.12 8.62
N THR A 558 23.89 3.10 8.44
CA THR A 558 22.80 3.39 9.40
C THR A 558 21.42 3.12 8.77
N PRO A 559 20.91 1.88 8.84
CA PRO A 559 19.49 1.61 8.62
C PRO A 559 18.69 2.10 9.84
N THR A 560 18.37 3.39 9.91
CA THR A 560 17.37 3.93 10.84
C THR A 560 15.95 3.56 10.41
N THR A 561 15.66 2.26 10.38
CA THR A 561 14.33 1.78 10.77
C THR A 561 14.26 1.90 12.29
N VAL A 562 13.57 2.93 12.77
CA VAL A 562 13.09 2.93 14.15
C VAL A 562 12.06 1.81 14.23
N LEU A 563 12.40 0.74 14.95
CA LEU A 563 11.46 -0.33 15.26
C LEU A 563 10.50 0.20 16.34
N ASN A 564 9.27 0.53 15.94
CA ASN A 564 8.16 0.67 16.88
C ASN A 564 7.66 -0.74 17.26
N ASP A 565 8.46 -1.47 18.04
CA ASP A 565 8.11 -2.79 18.60
C ASP A 565 7.15 -2.66 19.81
N ASP A 566 6.00 -2.02 19.60
CA ASP A 566 5.01 -1.78 20.67
C ASP A 566 4.15 -3.02 21.01
N GLU A 567 4.14 -4.09 20.18
CA GLU A 567 3.45 -5.37 20.47
C GLU A 567 4.41 -6.57 20.71
N ALA A 568 5.64 -6.33 21.18
CA ALA A 568 6.55 -7.38 21.66
C ALA A 568 6.91 -7.27 23.17
N ALA A 569 6.54 -6.17 23.84
CA ALA A 569 7.01 -5.78 25.17
C ALA A 569 6.35 -6.51 26.37
N ALA A 570 5.99 -7.80 26.23
CA ALA A 570 5.32 -8.58 27.27
C ALA A 570 6.20 -9.67 27.94
N ALA A 571 7.40 -9.92 27.45
CA ALA A 571 8.32 -10.95 27.98
C ALA A 571 9.80 -10.55 27.84
N GLY A 572 10.18 -9.40 28.40
CA GLY A 572 11.57 -8.94 28.40
C GLY A 572 11.83 -7.91 29.50
N GLY A 573 12.69 -8.26 30.47
CA GLY A 573 13.17 -7.32 31.47
C GLY A 573 14.03 -6.23 30.84
N LYS A 574 13.92 -4.98 31.32
CA LYS A 574 14.70 -3.84 30.79
C LYS A 574 16.20 -4.14 30.82
N ALA A 575 16.85 -4.07 29.66
CA ALA A 575 18.30 -4.19 29.54
C ALA A 575 19.00 -2.97 30.15
N GLY A 576 19.28 -3.05 31.46
CA GLY A 576 20.31 -2.21 32.07
C GLY A 576 21.70 -2.61 31.56
N ASN A 577 22.68 -1.71 31.70
CA ASN A 577 24.08 -1.98 31.30
C ASN A 577 24.64 -3.19 32.07
N ALA A 578 24.63 -4.36 31.45
CA ALA A 578 25.33 -5.54 31.95
C ALA A 578 26.84 -5.35 31.85
N GLY A 579 27.57 -5.79 32.86
CA GLY A 579 29.03 -5.83 32.85
C GLY A 579 29.58 -6.95 31.94
N PRO A 580 30.91 -7.19 31.97
CA PRO A 580 31.51 -8.35 31.29
C PRO A 580 30.88 -9.64 31.79
N VAL A 581 30.20 -10.39 30.91
CA VAL A 581 29.43 -11.61 31.25
C VAL A 581 30.21 -12.50 32.22
N THR A 582 29.64 -12.74 33.39
CA THR A 582 30.30 -13.48 34.48
C THR A 582 29.93 -14.97 34.45
N TYR A 583 30.64 -15.78 35.24
CA TYR A 583 30.28 -17.18 35.45
C TYR A 583 28.92 -17.26 36.18
N GLU A 584 28.76 -16.39 37.16
CA GLU A 584 27.62 -16.25 38.04
C GLU A 584 26.35 -15.83 37.27
N ASP A 585 26.48 -14.96 36.27
CA ASP A 585 25.36 -14.55 35.41
C ASP A 585 24.88 -15.68 34.48
N LEU A 586 25.80 -16.48 33.95
CA LEU A 586 25.43 -17.66 33.15
C LEU A 586 24.82 -18.77 34.04
N LEU A 587 25.36 -18.97 35.24
CA LEU A 587 24.89 -19.99 36.19
C LEU A 587 23.44 -19.73 36.66
N LYS A 588 23.06 -18.46 36.88
CA LYS A 588 21.68 -18.06 37.23
C LYS A 588 20.62 -18.50 36.20
N SER A 589 21.01 -18.70 34.95
CA SER A 589 20.11 -19.16 33.88
C SER A 589 20.02 -20.68 33.76
N VAL A 590 20.86 -21.45 34.45
CA VAL A 590 20.81 -22.92 34.41
C VAL A 590 19.76 -23.42 35.41
N PRO A 591 18.78 -24.26 35.00
CA PRO A 591 17.75 -24.77 35.88
C PRO A 591 18.28 -25.91 36.76
N LEU A 592 18.91 -25.55 37.88
CA LEU A 592 19.55 -26.51 38.79
C LEU A 592 18.60 -27.06 39.87
N THR A 593 17.50 -26.38 40.19
CA THR A 593 16.49 -26.89 41.14
C THR A 593 15.37 -27.67 40.43
N PRO A 594 14.69 -28.61 41.12
CA PRO A 594 13.50 -29.28 40.58
C PRO A 594 12.39 -28.31 40.17
N THR A 595 12.26 -27.16 40.84
CA THR A 595 11.27 -26.12 40.49
C THR A 595 11.64 -25.34 39.23
N GLN A 596 12.94 -25.06 39.01
CA GLN A 596 13.43 -24.46 37.77
C GLN A 596 13.32 -25.46 36.60
N LEU A 597 13.64 -26.74 36.82
CA LEU A 597 13.46 -27.79 35.81
C LEU A 597 11.99 -27.99 35.43
N ALA A 598 11.05 -27.87 36.39
CA ALA A 598 9.62 -27.87 36.09
C ALA A 598 9.24 -26.66 35.22
N THR A 599 9.68 -25.44 35.57
CA THR A 599 9.39 -24.22 34.79
C THR A 599 9.98 -24.27 33.37
N SER A 600 11.17 -24.86 33.22
CA SER A 600 11.81 -25.12 31.92
C SER A 600 10.99 -26.14 31.10
N ASN A 601 10.56 -27.24 31.71
CA ASN A 601 9.72 -28.23 31.04
C ASN A 601 8.31 -27.72 30.69
N ASP A 602 7.66 -26.91 31.53
CA ASP A 602 6.40 -26.22 31.19
C ASP A 602 6.55 -25.32 29.94
N SER A 603 7.71 -24.67 29.83
CA SER A 603 8.06 -23.80 28.69
C SER A 603 8.25 -24.62 27.41
N VAL A 604 8.92 -25.77 27.49
CA VAL A 604 9.08 -26.71 26.37
C VAL A 604 7.75 -27.39 26.00
N GLU A 605 6.94 -27.85 26.97
CA GLU A 605 5.61 -28.45 26.73
C GLU A 605 4.76 -27.48 25.89
N LYS A 606 4.69 -26.23 26.33
CA LYS A 606 3.94 -25.17 25.65
C LYS A 606 4.52 -24.85 24.27
N ALA A 607 5.84 -24.71 24.14
CA ALA A 607 6.47 -24.38 22.87
C ALA A 607 6.34 -25.51 21.84
N GLN A 608 6.55 -26.76 22.24
CA GLN A 608 6.50 -27.92 21.34
C GLN A 608 5.06 -28.21 20.85
N PHE A 609 4.07 -28.10 21.74
CA PHE A 609 2.66 -28.19 21.34
C PHE A 609 2.28 -27.08 20.34
N LEU A 610 2.64 -25.82 20.65
CA LEU A 610 2.33 -24.68 19.77
C LEU A 610 3.12 -24.72 18.46
N LEU A 611 4.31 -25.33 18.42
CA LEU A 611 5.08 -25.56 17.19
C LEU A 611 4.35 -26.53 16.26
N GLY A 612 3.96 -27.71 16.76
CA GLY A 612 3.17 -28.68 15.99
C GLY A 612 1.86 -28.06 15.49
N LYS A 613 1.20 -27.25 16.32
CA LYS A 613 0.00 -26.51 15.93
C LYS A 613 0.24 -25.43 14.88
N THR A 614 1.37 -24.74 14.93
CA THR A 614 1.73 -23.71 13.94
C THR A 614 2.15 -24.32 12.60
N TYR A 615 2.73 -25.52 12.58
CA TYR A 615 2.92 -26.25 11.32
C TYR A 615 1.59 -26.61 10.66
N LEU A 616 0.57 -27.02 11.44
CA LEU A 616 -0.75 -27.37 10.92
C LEU A 616 -1.56 -26.14 10.47
N GLU A 617 -1.88 -25.21 11.38
CA GLU A 617 -2.72 -24.02 11.10
C GLU A 617 -2.01 -22.99 10.21
N GLY A 618 -0.67 -23.00 10.22
CA GLY A 618 0.16 -21.97 9.58
C GLY A 618 0.70 -22.35 8.21
N LEU A 619 1.14 -23.59 8.02
CA LEU A 619 1.83 -24.08 6.80
C LEU A 619 1.18 -25.32 6.15
N GLU A 620 0.19 -25.96 6.80
CA GLU A 620 -0.37 -27.27 6.41
C GLU A 620 0.67 -28.40 6.27
N ASP A 621 1.80 -28.31 6.97
CA ASP A 621 2.87 -29.31 6.93
C ASP A 621 2.54 -30.49 7.86
N TYR A 622 1.71 -31.41 7.35
CA TYR A 622 1.25 -32.58 8.09
C TYR A 622 2.39 -33.45 8.64
N ARG A 623 3.52 -33.57 7.92
CA ARG A 623 4.68 -34.36 8.39
C ARG A 623 5.39 -33.69 9.56
N SER A 624 5.78 -32.41 9.42
CA SER A 624 6.40 -31.68 10.54
C SER A 624 5.47 -31.56 11.75
N THR A 625 4.15 -31.52 11.51
CA THR A 625 3.13 -31.60 12.58
C THR A 625 3.19 -32.95 13.30
N ILE A 626 3.17 -34.07 12.57
CA ILE A 626 3.25 -35.42 13.14
C ILE A 626 4.54 -35.59 13.95
N ASP A 627 5.69 -35.35 13.33
CA ASP A 627 7.01 -35.54 13.96
C ASP A 627 7.12 -34.75 15.29
N THR A 628 6.59 -33.52 15.30
CA THR A 628 6.61 -32.64 16.49
C THR A 628 5.62 -33.10 17.57
N LEU A 629 4.42 -33.53 17.18
CA LEU A 629 3.37 -33.94 18.12
C LEU A 629 3.58 -35.35 18.69
N GLU A 630 4.18 -36.28 17.95
CA GLU A 630 4.59 -37.59 18.51
C GLU A 630 5.72 -37.44 19.53
N ALA A 631 6.72 -36.60 19.24
CA ALA A 631 7.77 -36.26 20.19
C ALA A 631 7.18 -35.56 21.43
N PHE A 632 6.16 -34.71 21.27
CA PHE A 632 5.44 -34.05 22.36
C PHE A 632 4.67 -35.07 23.23
N LEU A 633 3.91 -35.97 22.61
CA LEU A 633 3.16 -37.02 23.34
C LEU A 633 4.07 -38.05 24.01
N THR A 634 5.30 -38.23 23.52
CA THR A 634 6.33 -39.05 24.15
C THR A 634 6.97 -38.34 25.36
N ARG A 635 7.30 -37.04 25.22
CA ARG A 635 7.97 -36.25 26.27
C ARG A 635 7.03 -35.81 27.41
N PHE A 636 5.76 -35.53 27.11
CA PHE A 636 4.79 -34.97 28.05
C PHE A 636 3.52 -35.86 28.14
N PRO A 637 3.62 -37.10 28.64
CA PRO A 637 2.53 -38.08 28.63
C PRO A 637 1.29 -37.64 29.42
N THR A 638 1.47 -36.78 30.43
CA THR A 638 0.42 -36.25 31.31
C THR A 638 -0.08 -34.85 30.94
N SER A 639 0.35 -34.28 29.80
CA SER A 639 -0.04 -32.92 29.41
C SER A 639 -1.56 -32.76 29.24
N LYS A 640 -2.09 -31.64 29.73
CA LYS A 640 -3.47 -31.19 29.50
C LYS A 640 -3.81 -30.98 28.02
N ASN A 641 -2.81 -30.79 27.15
CA ASN A 641 -2.99 -30.58 25.71
C ASN A 641 -2.99 -31.92 24.93
N ARG A 642 -2.72 -33.06 25.57
CA ARG A 642 -2.73 -34.41 24.95
C ARG A 642 -4.02 -34.71 24.16
N PRO A 643 -5.24 -34.33 24.60
CA PRO A 643 -6.46 -34.57 23.82
C PRO A 643 -6.47 -33.83 22.47
N GLU A 644 -5.97 -32.59 22.45
CA GLU A 644 -5.90 -31.77 21.22
C GLU A 644 -4.79 -32.28 20.29
N ALA A 645 -3.62 -32.65 20.84
CA ALA A 645 -2.53 -33.25 20.07
C ALA A 645 -2.92 -34.60 19.44
N LEU A 646 -3.62 -35.48 20.16
CA LEU A 646 -4.15 -36.75 19.63
C LEU A 646 -5.16 -36.51 18.51
N PHE A 647 -6.06 -35.53 18.66
CA PHE A 647 -7.01 -35.14 17.61
C PHE A 647 -6.30 -34.61 16.35
N MET A 648 -5.31 -33.74 16.53
CA MET A 648 -4.51 -33.21 15.42
C MET A 648 -3.70 -34.31 14.70
N LEU A 649 -3.10 -35.25 15.45
CA LEU A 649 -2.42 -36.41 14.89
C LEU A 649 -3.38 -37.30 14.10
N ALA A 650 -4.57 -37.58 14.62
CA ALA A 650 -5.59 -38.34 13.90
C ALA A 650 -5.98 -37.69 12.56
N TYR A 651 -6.12 -36.36 12.53
CA TYR A 651 -6.37 -35.60 11.31
C TYR A 651 -5.17 -35.68 10.34
N CYS A 652 -3.96 -35.39 10.81
CA CYS A 652 -2.76 -35.40 9.96
C CYS A 652 -2.47 -36.80 9.38
N TYR A 653 -2.68 -37.86 10.17
CA TYR A 653 -2.48 -39.23 9.70
C TYR A 653 -3.45 -39.62 8.59
N SER A 654 -4.74 -39.30 8.71
CA SER A 654 -5.69 -39.53 7.61
C SER A 654 -5.33 -38.68 6.37
N LYS A 655 -4.87 -37.43 6.56
CA LYS A 655 -4.38 -36.58 5.46
C LYS A 655 -3.14 -37.11 4.73
N ILE A 656 -2.35 -38.00 5.34
CA ILE A 656 -1.22 -38.68 4.67
C ILE A 656 -1.47 -40.17 4.36
N GLY A 657 -2.70 -40.66 4.55
CA GLY A 657 -3.10 -42.05 4.25
C GLY A 657 -2.70 -43.10 5.30
N GLU A 658 -2.23 -42.68 6.47
CA GLU A 658 -1.79 -43.53 7.57
C GLU A 658 -2.96 -43.95 8.48
N GLU A 659 -4.00 -44.53 7.87
CA GLU A 659 -5.30 -44.78 8.52
C GLU A 659 -5.21 -45.67 9.78
N ALA A 660 -4.25 -46.59 9.84
CA ALA A 660 -4.02 -47.40 11.05
C ALA A 660 -3.55 -46.54 12.24
N LYS A 661 -2.69 -45.54 12.00
CA LYS A 661 -2.21 -44.59 13.03
C LYS A 661 -3.29 -43.57 13.37
N ALA A 662 -4.06 -43.12 12.38
CA ALA A 662 -5.24 -42.30 12.61
C ALA A 662 -6.23 -43.00 13.55
N ALA A 663 -6.62 -44.24 13.25
CA ALA A 663 -7.51 -45.04 14.08
C ALA A 663 -6.95 -45.27 15.49
N ALA A 664 -5.64 -45.51 15.64
CA ALA A 664 -4.99 -45.65 16.95
C ALA A 664 -5.10 -44.35 17.80
N ALA A 665 -4.79 -43.19 17.22
CA ALA A 665 -4.92 -41.89 17.90
C ALA A 665 -6.37 -41.55 18.24
N GLN A 666 -7.33 -41.86 17.36
CA GLN A 666 -8.76 -41.71 17.63
C GLN A 666 -9.23 -42.61 18.78
N ASN A 667 -8.76 -43.86 18.83
CA ASN A 667 -9.11 -44.82 19.88
C ASN A 667 -8.50 -44.42 21.23
N GLU A 668 -7.26 -43.91 21.27
CA GLU A 668 -6.71 -43.36 22.53
C GLU A 668 -7.55 -42.18 23.01
N LEU A 669 -7.95 -41.27 22.11
CA LEU A 669 -8.77 -40.11 22.48
C LEU A 669 -10.14 -40.54 23.06
N LYS A 670 -10.80 -41.52 22.42
CA LYS A 670 -12.10 -42.06 22.86
C LYS A 670 -12.01 -42.81 24.19
N GLN A 671 -10.93 -43.58 24.42
CA GLN A 671 -10.78 -44.39 25.63
C GLN A 671 -10.27 -43.60 26.85
N LYS A 672 -9.30 -42.68 26.66
CA LYS A 672 -8.66 -41.94 27.76
C LYS A 672 -9.27 -40.57 28.03
N TYR A 673 -9.93 -39.96 27.04
CA TYR A 673 -10.46 -38.59 27.14
C TYR A 673 -11.93 -38.45 26.71
N PRO A 674 -12.84 -39.34 27.17
CA PRO A 674 -14.26 -39.30 26.82
C PRO A 674 -14.92 -37.99 27.27
N GLY A 675 -15.87 -37.51 26.47
CA GLY A 675 -16.64 -36.29 26.76
C GLY A 675 -15.88 -34.98 26.50
N THR A 676 -14.60 -35.01 26.10
CA THR A 676 -13.91 -33.83 25.57
C THR A 676 -14.55 -33.38 24.26
N ASN A 677 -14.41 -32.10 23.90
CA ASN A 677 -14.97 -31.58 22.64
C ASN A 677 -14.35 -32.29 21.43
N PHE A 678 -13.05 -32.62 21.49
CA PHE A 678 -12.34 -33.36 20.45
C PHE A 678 -12.88 -34.79 20.27
N GLU A 679 -13.15 -35.51 21.38
CA GLU A 679 -13.77 -36.85 21.33
C GLU A 679 -15.17 -36.79 20.73
N LYS A 680 -16.01 -35.83 21.16
CA LYS A 680 -17.36 -35.60 20.59
C LYS A 680 -17.34 -35.34 19.08
N ILE A 681 -16.31 -34.67 18.55
CA ILE A 681 -16.11 -34.47 17.11
C ILE A 681 -15.73 -35.79 16.41
N LEU A 682 -14.90 -36.64 17.03
CA LEU A 682 -14.56 -37.98 16.50
C LEU A 682 -15.70 -39.01 16.60
N SER A 683 -16.67 -38.79 17.48
CA SER A 683 -17.81 -39.70 17.73
C SER A 683 -19.11 -39.25 17.05
N SER A 684 -19.07 -38.16 16.27
CA SER A 684 -20.19 -37.71 15.44
C SER A 684 -20.27 -38.53 14.13
N PRO A 685 -21.47 -38.89 13.62
CA PRO A 685 -21.62 -39.73 12.42
C PRO A 685 -20.91 -39.20 11.15
N ASN A 686 -20.81 -37.87 11.02
CA ASN A 686 -20.00 -37.21 10.00
C ASN A 686 -18.64 -36.82 10.59
N GLY A 687 -17.78 -37.81 10.83
CA GLY A 687 -16.46 -37.64 11.47
C GLY A 687 -15.54 -36.66 10.73
N VAL A 688 -14.67 -35.98 11.50
CA VAL A 688 -13.66 -34.95 11.12
C VAL A 688 -13.77 -34.42 9.68
N THR A 689 -14.83 -33.65 9.43
CA THR A 689 -14.95 -32.85 8.21
C THR A 689 -14.21 -31.52 8.36
N PRO A 690 -13.62 -30.94 7.30
CA PRO A 690 -13.07 -29.58 7.33
C PRO A 690 -14.07 -28.56 7.90
N ASP A 691 -15.36 -28.72 7.60
CA ASP A 691 -16.47 -27.93 8.16
C ASP A 691 -16.57 -27.94 9.69
N SER A 692 -16.14 -29.01 10.37
CA SER A 692 -16.17 -29.08 11.84
C SER A 692 -15.08 -28.20 12.47
N LEU A 693 -13.88 -28.21 11.89
CA LEU A 693 -12.76 -27.35 12.29
C LEU A 693 -13.01 -25.91 11.88
N SER A 694 -13.45 -25.68 10.63
CA SER A 694 -13.87 -24.38 10.12
C SER A 694 -14.94 -23.74 11.02
N ARG A 695 -15.94 -24.48 11.53
CA ARG A 695 -16.92 -23.96 12.50
C ARG A 695 -16.31 -23.57 13.85
N GLN A 696 -15.26 -24.25 14.32
CA GLN A 696 -14.58 -23.91 15.57
C GLN A 696 -13.62 -22.72 15.39
N GLU A 697 -12.90 -22.64 14.27
CA GLU A 697 -12.09 -21.48 13.86
C GLU A 697 -12.95 -20.24 13.62
N MET A 698 -14.07 -20.40 12.93
CA MET A 698 -15.11 -19.38 12.73
C MET A 698 -15.57 -18.85 14.09
N THR A 699 -16.00 -19.72 15.00
CA THR A 699 -16.41 -19.33 16.36
C THR A 699 -15.30 -18.55 17.06
N ARG A 700 -14.06 -19.06 17.06
CA ARG A 700 -12.91 -18.39 17.70
C ARG A 700 -12.54 -17.05 17.07
N ARG A 701 -12.69 -16.88 15.75
CA ARG A 701 -12.46 -15.60 15.07
C ARG A 701 -13.58 -14.61 15.35
N TYR A 702 -14.84 -15.05 15.31
CA TYR A 702 -15.99 -14.22 15.66
C TYR A 702 -15.93 -13.79 17.14
N ASP A 703 -15.54 -14.66 18.07
CA ASP A 703 -15.22 -14.32 19.47
C ASP A 703 -14.12 -13.25 19.57
N ASN A 704 -13.04 -13.36 18.79
CA ASN A 704 -11.96 -12.37 18.77
C ASN A 704 -12.45 -10.99 18.29
N ILE A 705 -13.16 -10.94 17.15
CA ILE A 705 -13.78 -9.73 16.62
C ILE A 705 -14.75 -9.13 17.66
N TYR A 706 -15.49 -9.97 18.37
CA TYR A 706 -16.39 -9.56 19.44
C TYR A 706 -15.66 -8.84 20.58
N ASN A 707 -14.53 -9.40 21.02
CA ASN A 707 -13.69 -8.78 22.03
C ASN A 707 -13.05 -7.48 21.53
N LEU A 708 -12.60 -7.39 20.27
CA LEU A 708 -12.07 -6.14 19.69
C LEU A 708 -13.10 -5.00 19.69
N PHE A 709 -14.38 -5.30 19.35
CA PHE A 709 -15.46 -4.32 19.52
C PHE A 709 -15.64 -3.92 20.99
N ILE A 710 -15.73 -4.90 21.91
CA ILE A 710 -15.91 -4.66 23.35
C ILE A 710 -14.76 -3.84 23.96
N GLU A 711 -13.53 -4.03 23.50
CA GLU A 711 -12.31 -3.37 23.99
C GLU A 711 -12.02 -2.02 23.31
N GLY A 712 -12.87 -1.58 22.39
CA GLY A 712 -12.73 -0.29 21.70
C GLY A 712 -11.72 -0.29 20.53
N ARG A 713 -11.19 -1.44 20.13
CA ARG A 713 -10.26 -1.61 18.98
C ARG A 713 -11.03 -1.63 17.65
N PHE A 714 -11.81 -0.57 17.38
CA PHE A 714 -12.84 -0.54 16.34
C PHE A 714 -12.33 -0.71 14.90
N ASP A 715 -11.22 -0.08 14.53
CA ASP A 715 -10.68 -0.18 13.16
C ASP A 715 -10.18 -1.61 12.86
N GLU A 716 -9.57 -2.25 13.85
CA GLU A 716 -9.15 -3.66 13.79
C GLU A 716 -10.36 -4.60 13.77
N ALA A 717 -11.38 -4.31 14.59
CA ALA A 717 -12.63 -5.06 14.62
C ALA A 717 -13.37 -5.00 13.26
N GLU A 718 -13.42 -3.84 12.60
CA GLU A 718 -14.02 -3.72 11.26
C GLU A 718 -13.16 -4.40 10.17
N ALA A 719 -11.83 -4.37 10.29
CA ALA A 719 -10.91 -5.06 9.38
C ALA A 719 -11.04 -6.60 9.47
N GLU A 720 -10.96 -7.16 10.68
CA GLU A 720 -11.15 -8.61 10.90
C GLU A 720 -12.58 -9.05 10.61
N LYS A 721 -13.61 -8.24 10.91
CA LYS A 721 -15.00 -8.51 10.52
C LYS A 721 -15.16 -8.62 9.00
N LYS A 722 -14.57 -7.70 8.22
CA LYS A 722 -14.58 -7.78 6.74
C LYS A 722 -13.91 -9.06 6.23
N MET A 723 -12.85 -9.54 6.90
CA MET A 723 -12.22 -10.81 6.53
C MET A 723 -13.05 -12.03 6.94
N ALA A 724 -13.66 -12.03 8.13
CA ALA A 724 -14.50 -13.12 8.60
C ALA A 724 -15.80 -13.27 7.78
N ASP A 725 -16.52 -12.17 7.54
CA ASP A 725 -17.78 -12.19 6.78
C ASP A 725 -17.52 -12.64 5.31
N SER A 726 -16.34 -12.33 4.76
CA SER A 726 -15.89 -12.81 3.44
C SER A 726 -15.45 -14.28 3.40
N LEU A 727 -15.25 -14.94 4.55
CA LEU A 727 -14.81 -16.33 4.65
C LEU A 727 -15.95 -17.27 5.06
N TYR A 728 -16.78 -16.85 6.02
CA TYR A 728 -17.72 -17.72 6.71
C TYR A 728 -19.20 -17.43 6.44
N HIS A 729 -19.51 -16.34 5.70
CA HIS A 729 -20.86 -15.91 5.37
C HIS A 729 -21.76 -15.62 6.61
N GLU A 730 -23.04 -15.29 6.38
CA GLU A 730 -24.00 -14.95 7.44
C GLU A 730 -24.29 -16.17 8.34
N ASN A 731 -24.02 -16.05 9.64
CA ASN A 731 -24.02 -17.16 10.60
C ASN A 731 -24.53 -16.73 12.00
N TYR A 732 -24.46 -17.64 12.99
CA TYR A 732 -24.97 -17.42 14.35
C TYR A 732 -24.43 -16.15 15.04
N TRP A 733 -23.19 -15.71 14.75
CA TRP A 733 -22.54 -14.55 15.38
C TRP A 733 -22.77 -13.22 14.65
N THR A 734 -23.22 -13.27 13.39
CA THR A 734 -23.46 -12.10 12.56
C THR A 734 -24.45 -11.09 13.16
N PRO A 735 -25.62 -11.46 13.75
CA PRO A 735 -26.54 -10.47 14.31
C PRO A 735 -26.00 -9.79 15.58
N GLN A 736 -25.20 -10.48 16.39
CA GLN A 736 -24.55 -9.93 17.58
C GLN A 736 -23.46 -8.94 17.18
N LEU A 737 -22.68 -9.23 16.14
CA LEU A 737 -21.70 -8.29 15.61
C LEU A 737 -22.34 -7.06 14.95
N LEU A 738 -23.40 -7.25 14.15
CA LEU A 738 -24.14 -6.12 13.59
C LEU A 738 -24.77 -5.25 14.69
N TYR A 739 -25.20 -5.86 15.81
CA TYR A 739 -25.72 -5.13 16.96
C TYR A 739 -24.62 -4.31 17.65
N ILE A 740 -23.48 -4.93 18.00
CA ILE A 740 -22.40 -4.25 18.73
C ILE A 740 -21.72 -3.15 17.88
N GLN A 741 -21.60 -3.38 16.56
CA GLN A 741 -21.16 -2.39 15.57
C GLN A 741 -22.16 -1.22 15.45
N SER A 742 -23.47 -1.49 15.48
CA SER A 742 -24.47 -0.41 15.43
C SER A 742 -24.40 0.50 16.66
N VAL A 743 -24.15 -0.07 17.85
CA VAL A 743 -24.02 0.68 19.11
C VAL A 743 -22.81 1.65 19.07
N TYR A 744 -21.72 1.27 18.40
CA TYR A 744 -20.61 2.19 18.11
C TYR A 744 -21.01 3.33 17.16
N TYR A 745 -21.68 3.04 16.04
CA TYR A 745 -22.17 4.09 15.14
C TYR A 745 -23.15 5.07 15.83
N ILE A 746 -23.92 4.60 16.82
CA ILE A 746 -24.81 5.44 17.65
C ILE A 746 -24.02 6.41 18.53
N GLN A 747 -22.89 5.99 19.12
CA GLN A 747 -21.98 6.87 19.88
C GLN A 747 -21.43 7.97 18.98
N GLN A 748 -20.94 7.60 17.79
CA GLN A 748 -20.33 8.51 16.82
C GLN A 748 -21.35 9.37 16.05
N ARG A 749 -22.63 9.39 16.47
CA ARG A 749 -23.77 10.07 15.84
C ARG A 749 -24.01 9.71 14.36
N GLN A 750 -23.49 8.56 13.91
CA GLN A 750 -23.67 8.02 12.55
C GLN A 750 -24.97 7.23 12.44
N ASP A 751 -26.10 7.90 12.73
CA ASP A 751 -27.39 7.23 12.96
C ASP A 751 -27.94 6.50 11.74
N ASP A 752 -27.60 6.92 10.52
CA ASP A 752 -27.98 6.21 9.30
C ASP A 752 -27.17 4.92 9.10
N SER A 753 -25.89 4.90 9.50
CA SER A 753 -25.07 3.67 9.54
C SER A 753 -25.60 2.71 10.59
N ALA A 754 -25.94 3.21 11.78
CA ALA A 754 -26.57 2.43 12.84
C ALA A 754 -27.93 1.84 12.39
N LYS A 755 -28.81 2.65 11.81
CA LYS A 755 -30.12 2.22 11.30
C LYS A 755 -29.97 1.14 10.22
N LYS A 756 -29.04 1.28 9.28
CA LYS A 756 -28.75 0.26 8.24
C LYS A 756 -28.31 -1.07 8.85
N SER A 757 -27.35 -1.06 9.79
CA SER A 757 -26.90 -2.27 10.47
C SER A 757 -28.04 -2.95 11.24
N LEU A 758 -28.85 -2.18 11.98
CA LEU A 758 -29.99 -2.69 12.74
C LEU A 758 -31.11 -3.23 11.84
N GLN A 759 -31.39 -2.57 10.70
CA GLN A 759 -32.31 -3.06 9.69
C GLN A 759 -31.83 -4.38 9.08
N ASN A 760 -30.52 -4.56 8.90
CA ASN A 760 -29.98 -5.83 8.40
C ASN A 760 -30.21 -6.99 9.39
N ILE A 761 -30.05 -6.76 10.70
CA ILE A 761 -30.38 -7.77 11.74
C ILE A 761 -31.84 -8.21 11.62
N ILE A 762 -32.77 -7.25 11.47
CA ILE A 762 -34.21 -7.54 11.38
C ILE A 762 -34.57 -8.28 10.09
N ARG A 763 -33.88 -7.95 8.99
CA ARG A 763 -34.08 -8.53 7.65
C ARG A 763 -33.55 -9.97 7.55
N VAL A 764 -32.34 -10.22 8.08
CA VAL A 764 -31.60 -11.48 7.90
C VAL A 764 -31.85 -12.46 9.04
N PHE A 765 -32.04 -11.98 10.27
CA PHE A 765 -32.20 -12.81 11.48
C PHE A 765 -33.57 -12.60 12.17
N PRO A 766 -34.70 -12.71 11.43
CA PRO A 766 -36.04 -12.54 12.02
C PRO A 766 -36.29 -13.59 13.11
N GLY A 767 -37.10 -13.21 14.12
CA GLY A 767 -37.41 -14.08 15.27
C GLY A 767 -36.32 -14.15 16.35
N THR A 768 -35.09 -13.69 16.10
CA THR A 768 -34.05 -13.64 17.13
C THR A 768 -34.29 -12.55 18.18
N GLY A 769 -33.78 -12.77 19.41
CA GLY A 769 -33.78 -11.74 20.45
C GLY A 769 -33.00 -10.48 20.07
N MET A 770 -32.01 -10.59 19.18
CA MET A 770 -31.31 -9.44 18.60
C MET A 770 -32.19 -8.65 17.63
N ALA A 771 -33.03 -9.30 16.81
CA ALA A 771 -33.99 -8.60 15.95
C ALA A 771 -35.07 -7.85 16.76
N ALA A 772 -35.48 -8.36 17.93
CA ALA A 772 -36.34 -7.62 18.86
C ALA A 772 -35.65 -6.36 19.40
N LYS A 773 -34.42 -6.49 19.91
CA LYS A 773 -33.60 -5.38 20.42
C LYS A 773 -33.26 -4.35 19.34
N ALA A 774 -33.05 -4.79 18.10
CA ALA A 774 -32.80 -3.92 16.96
C ALA A 774 -34.02 -3.06 16.59
N LYS A 775 -35.25 -3.60 16.66
CA LYS A 775 -36.48 -2.82 16.47
C LYS A 775 -36.61 -1.70 17.49
N THR A 776 -36.38 -2.01 18.78
CA THR A 776 -36.41 -1.01 19.86
C THR A 776 -35.36 0.08 19.65
N LEU A 777 -34.14 -0.29 19.23
CA LEU A 777 -33.05 0.67 19.05
C LEU A 777 -33.27 1.58 17.83
N ILE A 778 -33.88 1.08 16.74
CA ILE A 778 -34.30 1.91 15.60
C ILE A 778 -35.36 2.95 16.02
N ASP A 779 -36.35 2.56 16.82
CA ASP A 779 -37.40 3.48 17.30
C ASP A 779 -36.80 4.60 18.16
N VAL A 780 -35.88 4.27 19.07
CA VAL A 780 -35.11 5.25 19.86
C VAL A 780 -34.31 6.20 18.95
N LEU A 781 -33.65 5.70 17.91
CA LEU A 781 -32.93 6.55 16.93
C LEU A 781 -33.85 7.32 15.96
N GLY A 782 -35.12 6.92 15.83
CA GLY A 782 -36.15 7.73 15.17
C GLY A 782 -36.55 8.93 16.02
N ARG A 783 -36.56 8.76 17.34
CA ARG A 783 -36.98 9.77 18.33
C ARG A 783 -35.83 10.56 18.94
N ARG A 784 -34.55 10.26 18.64
CA ARG A 784 -33.37 10.86 19.27
C ARG A 784 -33.48 12.37 19.49
N LYS A 785 -33.80 13.15 18.44
CA LYS A 785 -33.92 14.61 18.58
C LYS A 785 -34.98 15.03 19.60
N GLN A 786 -36.14 14.37 19.63
CA GLN A 786 -37.21 14.65 20.60
C GLN A 786 -36.76 14.29 22.04
N ILE A 787 -35.99 13.21 22.19
CA ILE A 787 -35.42 12.78 23.47
C ILE A 787 -34.34 13.77 23.94
N GLU A 788 -33.44 14.20 23.05
CA GLU A 788 -32.42 15.22 23.35
C GLU A 788 -33.06 16.59 23.67
N ASP A 789 -34.04 17.05 22.88
CA ASP A 789 -34.82 18.27 23.13
C ASP A 789 -35.56 18.22 24.48
N TYR A 790 -36.12 17.06 24.85
CA TYR A 790 -36.80 16.86 26.14
C TYR A 790 -35.82 16.88 27.31
N LEU A 791 -34.74 16.09 27.25
CA LEU A 791 -33.72 16.01 28.31
C LEU A 791 -33.00 17.35 28.52
N THR A 792 -32.74 18.11 27.45
CA THR A 792 -32.11 19.44 27.53
C THR A 792 -33.01 20.50 28.16
N ARG A 793 -34.34 20.28 28.16
CA ARG A 793 -35.33 21.16 28.82
C ARG A 793 -35.73 20.67 30.21
N LEU A 794 -35.22 19.52 30.66
CA LEU A 794 -35.59 18.90 31.92
C LEU A 794 -34.81 19.52 33.09
N GLN A 795 -35.30 20.64 33.60
CA GLN A 795 -34.80 21.22 34.85
C GLN A 795 -35.23 20.35 36.03
N ILE A 796 -34.28 19.67 36.66
CA ILE A 796 -34.49 18.92 37.90
C ILE A 796 -33.97 19.79 39.06
N GLU A 797 -34.87 20.50 39.73
CA GLU A 797 -34.54 21.08 41.04
C GLU A 797 -34.44 19.96 42.08
N ARG A 798 -33.36 19.99 42.88
CA ARG A 798 -33.12 19.03 43.95
C ARG A 798 -33.79 19.59 45.22
N PRO A 799 -34.78 18.90 45.83
CA PRO A 799 -35.45 19.42 47.02
C PRO A 799 -34.45 19.57 48.19
N ALA A 800 -34.68 20.57 49.05
CA ALA A 800 -33.86 20.80 50.23
C ALA A 800 -34.00 19.65 51.24
N GLU A 801 -32.93 19.33 51.96
CA GLU A 801 -32.75 18.02 52.61
C GLU A 801 -33.72 17.70 53.77
N ASP A 802 -34.42 18.70 54.33
CA ASP A 802 -35.48 18.53 55.34
C ASP A 802 -36.91 18.33 54.76
N SER A 803 -37.04 18.13 53.45
CA SER A 803 -38.34 17.98 52.77
C SER A 803 -38.89 16.55 52.89
N MET A 804 -39.69 16.26 53.92
CA MET A 804 -40.45 15.01 54.07
C MET A 804 -41.63 14.90 53.06
N ALA A 805 -41.29 14.76 51.78
CA ALA A 805 -42.23 14.51 50.69
C ALA A 805 -41.88 13.18 49.99
N GLU A 806 -42.89 12.36 49.70
CA GLU A 806 -42.69 11.07 49.04
C GLU A 806 -42.10 11.23 47.62
N PRO A 807 -41.28 10.28 47.14
CA PRO A 807 -40.65 10.37 45.83
C PRO A 807 -41.71 10.36 44.72
N VAL A 808 -41.86 11.51 44.03
CA VAL A 808 -42.81 11.69 42.93
C VAL A 808 -42.58 10.62 41.86
N ALA A 809 -43.60 9.80 41.62
CA ALA A 809 -43.54 8.74 40.63
C ALA A 809 -43.24 9.33 39.23
N ILE A 810 -42.23 8.78 38.54
CA ILE A 810 -41.91 9.17 37.17
C ILE A 810 -43.05 8.72 36.27
N VAL A 811 -43.97 9.65 35.96
CA VAL A 811 -45.09 9.42 35.05
C VAL A 811 -44.54 9.19 33.65
N THR A 812 -44.41 7.92 33.26
CA THR A 812 -44.17 7.56 31.87
C THR A 812 -45.37 8.03 31.02
N PRO A 813 -45.14 8.70 29.88
CA PRO A 813 -46.23 9.02 28.97
C PRO A 813 -46.87 7.69 28.51
N LYS A 814 -48.19 7.56 28.69
CA LYS A 814 -48.92 6.33 28.35
C LYS A 814 -48.66 5.93 26.90
N PRO A 815 -48.46 4.65 26.58
CA PRO A 815 -48.41 4.21 25.19
C PRO A 815 -49.76 4.50 24.54
N VAL A 816 -49.75 5.21 23.41
CA VAL A 816 -50.94 5.37 22.57
C VAL A 816 -51.26 4.00 21.98
N MET A 817 -52.38 3.40 22.40
CA MET A 817 -52.81 2.11 21.89
C MET A 817 -53.14 2.18 20.40
N GLN A 818 -52.88 1.08 19.70
CA GLN A 818 -53.43 0.88 18.36
C GLN A 818 -54.96 0.87 18.44
N GLN A 819 -55.62 1.66 17.58
CA GLN A 819 -57.04 1.46 17.30
C GLN A 819 -57.18 0.36 16.24
N GLN A 820 -57.98 -0.65 16.54
CA GLN A 820 -58.48 -1.63 15.57
C GLN A 820 -59.94 -1.29 15.20
N PRO A 821 -60.46 -1.82 14.07
CA PRO A 821 -61.50 -1.13 13.30
C PRO A 821 -62.89 -1.24 13.89
N VAL A 822 -63.75 -0.29 13.51
CA VAL A 822 -65.21 -0.37 13.66
C VAL A 822 -65.82 -0.41 12.25
N GLU A 823 -66.73 -1.35 12.05
CA GLU A 823 -67.37 -1.64 10.76
C GLU A 823 -68.56 -0.70 10.47
N VAL A 824 -68.93 -0.55 9.20
CA VAL A 824 -69.92 0.45 8.74
C VAL A 824 -71.31 -0.16 8.59
N THR A 825 -72.33 0.48 9.15
CA THR A 825 -73.74 0.28 8.81
C THR A 825 -74.33 1.52 8.12
N GLN A 826 -75.34 1.32 7.26
CA GLN A 826 -75.74 2.25 6.20
C GLN A 826 -76.85 3.24 6.61
N PRO A 827 -76.88 4.48 6.05
CA PRO A 827 -77.96 5.45 6.25
C PRO A 827 -78.88 5.64 5.01
N ALA A 828 -80.14 6.01 5.23
CA ALA A 828 -81.11 6.49 4.23
C ALA A 828 -82.36 7.12 4.89
N PRO A 829 -83.16 7.98 4.21
CA PRO A 829 -82.78 9.03 3.24
C PRO A 829 -83.61 10.36 3.37
N ALA A 830 -83.33 11.35 2.49
CA ALA A 830 -84.17 12.52 2.11
C ALA A 830 -84.36 13.66 3.16
N GLN A 831 -84.52 14.96 2.85
CA GLN A 831 -84.55 15.79 1.60
C GLN A 831 -84.43 17.31 2.01
N GLN A 832 -84.20 18.35 1.19
CA GLN A 832 -83.87 18.50 -0.25
C GLN A 832 -82.89 19.70 -0.51
N GLN A 833 -83.29 20.78 -1.21
CA GLN A 833 -82.42 21.85 -1.76
C GLN A 833 -83.23 23.08 -2.28
N PRO A 834 -82.66 24.24 -2.74
CA PRO A 834 -81.96 24.36 -4.06
C PRO A 834 -80.84 25.45 -4.27
N ALA A 835 -79.88 25.16 -5.19
CA ALA A 835 -79.09 26.03 -6.13
C ALA A 835 -78.38 27.35 -5.66
N VAL A 836 -77.34 27.93 -6.31
CA VAL A 836 -76.77 27.88 -7.69
C VAL A 836 -75.21 27.83 -7.70
N THR A 837 -74.63 27.36 -8.81
CA THR A 837 -73.29 26.81 -9.16
C THR A 837 -71.94 27.53 -8.84
N PRO A 838 -70.86 26.73 -8.55
CA PRO A 838 -69.42 27.07 -8.67
C PRO A 838 -68.72 26.37 -9.88
N PRO A 839 -67.43 26.67 -10.20
CA PRO A 839 -66.26 25.80 -9.84
C PRO A 839 -65.00 26.66 -9.52
N ALA A 840 -63.68 26.33 -9.62
CA ALA A 840 -62.78 25.20 -10.01
C ALA A 840 -61.34 25.51 -9.45
N GLN A 841 -60.22 24.75 -9.57
CA GLN A 841 -59.84 23.31 -9.68
C GLN A 841 -58.30 23.18 -9.38
N GLN A 842 -57.66 21.99 -9.48
CA GLN A 842 -56.34 21.71 -8.82
C GLN A 842 -55.46 20.57 -9.52
N PRO A 843 -54.43 19.87 -8.94
CA PRO A 843 -53.20 19.49 -9.69
C PRO A 843 -52.65 18.02 -9.60
N ALA A 844 -51.45 17.79 -10.19
CA ALA A 844 -50.35 16.84 -9.82
C ALA A 844 -50.49 15.28 -9.92
N LYS A 845 -49.35 14.58 -10.15
CA LYS A 845 -49.14 13.10 -9.99
C LYS A 845 -47.64 12.66 -9.99
N PRO A 846 -47.26 11.43 -9.52
CA PRO A 846 -45.85 10.99 -9.31
C PRO A 846 -45.39 9.73 -10.15
N PRO A 847 -44.68 8.67 -9.66
CA PRO A 847 -43.38 8.19 -10.21
C PRO A 847 -43.37 6.79 -10.90
N VAL A 848 -42.18 6.26 -11.27
CA VAL A 848 -41.97 5.15 -12.25
C VAL A 848 -40.91 4.10 -11.82
N THR A 849 -41.09 2.82 -12.21
CA THR A 849 -40.04 1.78 -12.30
C THR A 849 -40.32 0.74 -13.41
N GLN A 850 -39.26 0.08 -13.92
CA GLN A 850 -39.20 -1.12 -14.81
C GLN A 850 -39.24 -0.90 -16.36
N GLN A 851 -38.83 -1.94 -17.10
CA GLN A 851 -38.32 -1.92 -18.50
C GLN A 851 -39.25 -2.69 -19.49
N PRO A 852 -38.77 -3.21 -20.66
CA PRO A 852 -38.76 -2.63 -22.02
C PRO A 852 -39.78 -3.40 -22.94
N PRO A 853 -39.70 -3.48 -24.31
CA PRO A 853 -38.80 -2.86 -25.31
C PRO A 853 -39.49 -2.31 -26.61
N ALA A 854 -38.63 -1.91 -27.57
CA ALA A 854 -38.78 -2.01 -29.04
C ALA A 854 -39.39 -0.85 -29.91
N THR A 855 -38.87 -0.83 -31.16
CA THR A 855 -39.35 -0.20 -32.41
C THR A 855 -39.45 1.33 -32.60
N VAL A 856 -38.45 1.84 -33.33
CA VAL A 856 -38.50 2.78 -34.49
C VAL A 856 -39.84 2.82 -35.27
N PRO A 857 -40.21 3.90 -36.04
CA PRO A 857 -39.29 4.66 -36.93
C PRO A 857 -39.53 6.19 -37.20
N VAL A 858 -38.50 6.87 -37.75
CA VAL A 858 -38.48 7.84 -38.92
C VAL A 858 -39.48 9.04 -38.91
N THR A 859 -39.11 10.32 -39.14
CA THR A 859 -38.45 10.90 -40.34
C THR A 859 -37.89 12.34 -40.14
N GLN A 860 -36.76 12.66 -40.83
CA GLN A 860 -36.37 13.92 -41.53
C GLN A 860 -36.88 15.33 -41.07
N GLN A 861 -35.98 16.27 -40.70
CA GLN A 861 -35.45 17.43 -41.50
C GLN A 861 -36.27 18.77 -41.37
N PRO A 862 -35.80 19.95 -41.88
CA PRO A 862 -34.48 20.60 -41.75
C PRO A 862 -34.51 22.18 -41.58
N LYS A 863 -33.37 22.80 -41.17
CA LYS A 863 -32.93 24.22 -41.47
C LYS A 863 -33.86 25.38 -40.99
N GLN A 864 -33.49 26.67 -40.88
CA GLN A 864 -32.30 27.54 -41.11
C GLN A 864 -32.23 28.56 -39.90
N GLU A 865 -31.13 29.21 -39.48
CA GLU A 865 -30.34 30.32 -40.09
C GLU A 865 -31.14 31.64 -40.30
N VAL A 866 -30.68 32.90 -40.08
CA VAL A 866 -29.33 33.53 -39.99
C VAL A 866 -29.36 34.84 -39.12
N ALA A 867 -28.18 35.36 -38.68
CA ALA A 867 -27.86 36.79 -38.36
C ALA A 867 -28.48 37.45 -37.08
N LYS A 868 -27.94 38.50 -36.40
CA LYS A 868 -26.68 39.34 -36.38
C LYS A 868 -26.75 40.29 -35.13
N THR A 869 -25.70 40.88 -34.50
CA THR A 869 -24.24 40.61 -34.44
C THR A 869 -23.73 40.68 -32.96
N GLU A 870 -22.98 41.62 -32.32
CA GLU A 870 -22.08 42.77 -32.65
C GLU A 870 -21.06 43.06 -31.48
N LYS A 871 -20.41 44.25 -31.39
CA LYS A 871 -19.25 44.61 -30.50
C LYS A 871 -19.20 46.14 -30.14
N PRO A 872 -18.27 46.71 -29.31
CA PRO A 872 -16.97 46.21 -28.79
C PRO A 872 -16.60 46.54 -27.29
N ALA A 873 -15.34 46.19 -26.90
CA ALA A 873 -14.47 46.85 -25.89
C ALA A 873 -14.75 46.66 -24.36
N VAL A 874 -13.77 46.63 -23.43
CA VAL A 874 -12.28 46.60 -23.48
C VAL A 874 -11.67 45.94 -22.18
N THR A 875 -10.41 45.51 -22.22
CA THR A 875 -9.58 44.90 -21.12
C THR A 875 -8.35 45.80 -20.81
N PRO A 876 -7.31 45.52 -19.98
CA PRO A 876 -6.89 44.37 -19.14
C PRO A 876 -6.75 44.83 -17.64
N PRO A 877 -5.76 44.49 -16.75
CA PRO A 877 -4.64 43.53 -16.71
C PRO A 877 -4.56 42.65 -15.41
N ALA A 878 -3.41 41.99 -15.19
CA ALA A 878 -3.02 41.25 -13.97
C ALA A 878 -1.48 41.09 -13.90
N GLN A 879 -0.88 40.73 -12.74
CA GLN A 879 0.26 39.78 -12.60
C GLN A 879 0.68 39.49 -11.12
N GLN A 880 1.75 38.70 -10.92
CA GLN A 880 2.08 37.91 -9.71
C GLN A 880 3.35 38.42 -8.92
N PRO A 881 4.28 37.62 -8.31
CA PRO A 881 4.49 37.65 -6.84
C PRO A 881 5.97 37.77 -6.34
N ALA A 882 6.24 37.88 -5.01
CA ALA A 882 7.44 37.29 -4.33
C ALA A 882 7.62 37.57 -2.81
N LYS A 883 7.97 36.50 -2.05
CA LYS A 883 8.96 36.35 -0.93
C LYS A 883 8.91 37.16 0.41
N GLN A 884 9.62 36.62 1.42
CA GLN A 884 9.70 36.96 2.87
C GLN A 884 10.92 37.87 3.20
N PRO A 885 11.10 38.43 4.43
CA PRO A 885 11.73 37.69 5.55
C PRO A 885 11.34 38.02 7.03
N VAL A 886 11.80 37.12 7.90
CA VAL A 886 11.75 36.91 9.38
C VAL A 886 12.21 38.04 10.34
N THR A 887 11.57 38.15 11.54
CA THR A 887 12.23 38.43 12.86
C THR A 887 11.42 37.90 14.09
N GLN A 888 11.85 38.15 15.34
CA GLN A 888 11.59 37.30 16.55
C GLN A 888 10.82 37.96 17.75
N LEU A 889 10.60 37.16 18.81
CA LEU A 889 9.82 37.37 20.06
C LEU A 889 10.42 38.34 21.11
N PRO A 890 9.59 38.83 22.07
CA PRO A 890 9.86 38.60 23.51
C PRO A 890 8.69 37.95 24.33
N PRO A 891 8.89 37.59 25.63
CA PRO A 891 8.01 36.70 26.43
C PRO A 891 7.16 37.40 27.55
N PRO A 892 6.36 36.68 28.39
CA PRO A 892 5.28 37.26 29.22
C PRO A 892 5.62 37.49 30.72
N PRO A 893 4.74 38.21 31.48
CA PRO A 893 4.83 38.34 32.95
C PRO A 893 4.06 37.25 33.73
N VAL A 894 4.43 37.08 35.00
CA VAL A 894 3.85 36.16 36.01
C VAL A 894 3.44 36.98 37.26
N LEU A 895 2.59 36.42 38.14
CA LEU A 895 2.20 36.78 39.54
C LEU A 895 0.66 36.90 39.69
N ALA A 896 0.00 36.59 40.82
CA ALA A 896 0.34 35.76 42.00
C ALA A 896 -0.95 35.38 42.79
N LYS A 897 -0.81 34.50 43.80
CA LYS A 897 -1.89 33.94 44.63
C LYS A 897 -2.60 34.94 45.58
N LYS A 898 -3.74 34.50 46.12
CA LYS A 898 -4.10 34.71 47.55
C LYS A 898 -4.82 33.48 48.13
N ASP A 899 -4.75 33.29 49.44
CA ASP A 899 -5.04 32.03 50.14
C ASP A 899 -6.28 32.09 51.06
N SER A 900 -6.82 30.92 51.43
CA SER A 900 -7.70 30.77 52.61
C SER A 900 -7.61 29.39 53.29
N VAL A 901 -6.76 29.33 54.33
CA VAL A 901 -6.83 28.57 55.61
C VAL A 901 -7.32 27.10 55.66
N LYS A 902 -6.60 26.28 56.43
CA LYS A 902 -6.85 24.85 56.70
C LYS A 902 -7.97 24.60 57.73
N ALA A 903 -8.66 23.46 57.59
CA ALA A 903 -9.17 22.68 58.72
C ALA A 903 -8.31 21.42 58.93
N LYS A 904 -8.29 20.86 60.14
CA LYS A 904 -7.50 19.67 60.52
C LYS A 904 -8.43 18.46 60.68
N VAL A 905 -8.24 17.43 59.88
CA VAL A 905 -8.98 16.15 59.96
C VAL A 905 -8.03 15.06 60.46
N GLU A 906 -8.52 14.15 61.30
CA GLU A 906 -7.76 12.98 61.76
C GLU A 906 -7.54 11.96 60.62
N PRO A 907 -6.45 11.17 60.65
CA PRO A 907 -6.27 10.09 59.69
C PRO A 907 -7.39 9.05 59.86
N PRO A 908 -8.14 8.69 58.80
CA PRO A 908 -9.17 7.67 58.90
C PRO A 908 -8.56 6.30 59.24
N LYS A 909 -9.32 5.45 59.94
CA LYS A 909 -8.95 4.04 60.14
C LYS A 909 -8.65 3.38 58.79
N PRO A 910 -7.68 2.46 58.70
CA PRO A 910 -7.47 1.68 57.49
C PRO A 910 -8.76 0.92 57.13
N LEU A 911 -9.25 1.12 55.91
CA LEU A 911 -10.40 0.40 55.38
C LEU A 911 -9.98 -1.06 55.13
N VAL A 912 -10.66 -2.00 55.80
CA VAL A 912 -10.45 -3.45 55.66
C VAL A 912 -11.75 -4.09 55.19
N LEU A 913 -11.68 -5.21 54.46
CA LEU A 913 -12.86 -5.99 54.12
C LEU A 913 -13.55 -6.48 55.39
N THR A 914 -14.85 -6.21 55.51
CA THR A 914 -15.67 -6.60 56.66
C THR A 914 -16.86 -7.45 56.22
N HIS A 915 -17.26 -8.41 57.07
CA HIS A 915 -18.43 -9.24 56.85
C HIS A 915 -19.53 -8.87 57.83
N ASN A 916 -20.70 -8.54 57.30
CA ASN A 916 -21.94 -8.39 58.03
C ASN A 916 -23.07 -8.61 57.02
N ALA A 917 -23.94 -9.60 57.25
CA ALA A 917 -24.99 -9.98 56.32
C ALA A 917 -26.25 -9.07 56.39
N GLU A 918 -26.47 -8.43 57.54
CA GLU A 918 -27.72 -7.70 57.88
C GLU A 918 -27.70 -6.21 57.49
N ILE A 919 -26.60 -5.73 56.89
CA ILE A 919 -26.48 -4.35 56.41
C ILE A 919 -26.76 -4.24 54.91
N PRO A 920 -27.08 -3.03 54.39
CA PRO A 920 -27.37 -2.86 52.98
C PRO A 920 -26.21 -3.28 52.06
N HIS A 921 -26.55 -4.01 51.00
CA HIS A 921 -25.62 -4.47 49.96
C HIS A 921 -26.00 -3.90 48.60
N TYR A 922 -25.00 -3.70 47.75
CA TYR A 922 -25.17 -3.61 46.30
C TYR A 922 -24.93 -4.99 45.67
N VAL A 923 -25.62 -5.28 44.58
CA VAL A 923 -25.18 -6.30 43.60
C VAL A 923 -24.31 -5.57 42.58
N ALA A 924 -23.05 -5.99 42.44
CA ALA A 924 -22.13 -5.43 41.45
C ALA A 924 -21.88 -6.45 40.34
N ILE A 925 -22.14 -6.06 39.09
CA ILE A 925 -21.60 -6.76 37.93
C ILE A 925 -20.22 -6.16 37.66
N VAL A 926 -19.18 -6.94 37.94
CA VAL A 926 -17.81 -6.61 37.54
C VAL A 926 -17.67 -6.84 36.04
N LEU A 927 -17.18 -5.85 35.32
CA LEU A 927 -16.88 -5.86 33.90
C LEU A 927 -15.36 -5.72 33.71
N ASP A 928 -14.77 -6.62 32.92
CA ASP A 928 -13.32 -6.69 32.68
C ASP A 928 -12.99 -6.41 31.21
N LYS A 929 -12.23 -5.34 30.96
CA LYS A 929 -11.84 -4.86 29.62
C LYS A 929 -13.05 -4.70 28.71
N VAL A 930 -13.90 -3.74 29.10
CA VAL A 930 -15.13 -3.35 28.40
C VAL A 930 -15.13 -1.82 28.24
N ASP A 931 -15.34 -1.33 27.03
CA ASP A 931 -15.40 0.10 26.71
C ASP A 931 -16.60 0.79 27.39
N PRO A 932 -16.48 2.06 27.82
CA PRO A 932 -17.56 2.85 28.42
C PRO A 932 -18.92 2.80 27.72
N VAL A 933 -18.98 2.65 26.40
CA VAL A 933 -20.22 2.51 25.63
C VAL A 933 -20.98 1.24 26.03
N TYR A 934 -20.30 0.10 26.08
CA TYR A 934 -20.92 -1.19 26.39
C TYR A 934 -21.22 -1.35 27.88
N ILE A 935 -20.47 -0.67 28.75
CA ILE A 935 -20.80 -0.51 30.18
C ILE A 935 -22.11 0.29 30.34
N ASN A 936 -22.28 1.38 29.59
CA ASN A 936 -23.51 2.17 29.60
C ASN A 936 -24.71 1.34 29.11
N GLU A 937 -24.56 0.51 28.07
CA GLU A 937 -25.66 -0.35 27.62
C GLU A 937 -25.93 -1.55 28.55
N ALA A 938 -24.91 -2.11 29.23
CA ALA A 938 -25.12 -3.08 30.31
C ALA A 938 -25.94 -2.46 31.45
N ARG A 939 -25.61 -1.25 31.90
CA ARG A 939 -26.39 -0.47 32.87
C ARG A 939 -27.82 -0.23 32.39
N ASN A 940 -28.03 0.11 31.12
CA ASN A 940 -29.36 0.28 30.55
C ASN A 940 -30.15 -1.05 30.54
N ALA A 941 -29.48 -2.17 30.32
CA ALA A 941 -30.08 -3.50 30.34
C ALA A 941 -30.59 -3.91 31.72
N PHE A 942 -29.77 -3.75 32.76
CA PHE A 942 -30.19 -4.04 34.13
C PHE A 942 -31.25 -3.05 34.63
N ASN A 943 -31.25 -1.79 34.18
CA ASN A 943 -32.39 -0.87 34.39
C ASN A 943 -33.70 -1.39 33.78
N ARG A 944 -33.68 -1.89 32.54
CA ARG A 944 -34.87 -2.48 31.88
C ARG A 944 -35.36 -3.72 32.64
N TYR A 945 -34.46 -4.66 32.94
CA TYR A 945 -34.75 -5.87 33.72
C TYR A 945 -35.35 -5.54 35.10
N ASN A 946 -34.79 -4.55 35.82
CA ASN A 946 -35.32 -4.12 37.12
C ASN A 946 -36.71 -3.49 37.00
N ARG A 947 -36.97 -2.69 35.97
CA ARG A 947 -38.30 -2.11 35.72
C ARG A 947 -39.34 -3.18 35.35
N GLU A 948 -38.93 -4.27 34.72
CA GLU A 948 -39.81 -5.35 34.27
C GLU A 948 -40.07 -6.41 35.36
N GLN A 949 -39.08 -6.74 36.18
CA GLN A 949 -39.16 -7.82 37.19
C GLN A 949 -39.26 -7.31 38.65
N TYR A 950 -38.91 -6.05 38.90
CA TYR A 950 -38.75 -5.47 40.25
C TYR A 950 -39.27 -4.02 40.35
N SER A 951 -40.27 -3.64 39.55
CA SER A 951 -40.82 -2.27 39.48
C SER A 951 -41.12 -1.66 40.84
N ALA A 952 -41.75 -2.42 41.74
CA ALA A 952 -42.13 -2.00 43.09
C ALA A 952 -40.96 -1.90 44.11
N LYS A 953 -39.73 -2.30 43.73
CA LYS A 953 -38.54 -2.23 44.59
C LYS A 953 -37.64 -1.00 44.32
N GLY A 954 -37.87 -0.27 43.21
CA GLY A 954 -37.20 1.01 42.95
C GLY A 954 -35.66 0.97 42.79
N PHE A 955 -35.06 -0.19 42.51
CA PHE A 955 -33.60 -0.35 42.48
C PHE A 955 -32.89 0.60 41.50
N THR A 956 -31.91 1.35 42.00
CA THR A 956 -31.01 2.17 41.16
C THR A 956 -29.96 1.29 40.47
N VAL A 957 -29.47 1.73 39.31
CA VAL A 957 -28.40 1.04 38.56
C VAL A 957 -27.38 2.06 38.04
N ASN A 958 -26.19 2.07 38.63
CA ASN A 958 -25.15 3.08 38.45
C ASN A 958 -23.82 2.47 37.97
N ASN A 959 -22.97 3.27 37.33
CA ASN A 959 -21.65 2.84 36.85
C ASN A 959 -20.56 3.37 37.78
N GLN A 960 -19.61 2.51 38.16
CA GLN A 960 -18.48 2.86 39.02
C GLN A 960 -17.16 2.39 38.38
N THR A 961 -16.14 3.25 38.38
CA THR A 961 -14.81 2.96 37.80
C THR A 961 -13.83 2.54 38.88
N VAL A 962 -13.19 1.36 38.75
CA VAL A 962 -12.18 0.85 39.71
C VAL A 962 -10.77 1.00 39.14
N SER A 963 -10.58 0.61 37.88
CA SER A 963 -9.37 0.86 37.08
C SER A 963 -9.77 1.16 35.64
N ASP A 964 -8.79 1.30 34.73
CA ASP A 964 -9.06 1.45 33.31
C ASP A 964 -9.66 0.16 32.71
N ASP A 965 -9.10 -1.00 33.09
CA ASP A 965 -9.63 -2.32 32.74
C ASP A 965 -10.94 -2.68 33.46
N ILE A 966 -11.07 -2.34 34.75
CA ILE A 966 -12.13 -2.86 35.64
C ILE A 966 -13.17 -1.80 35.95
N LYS A 967 -14.43 -2.10 35.61
CA LYS A 967 -15.59 -1.23 35.78
C LYS A 967 -16.74 -2.02 36.40
N LEU A 968 -17.61 -1.37 37.17
CA LEU A 968 -18.74 -2.01 37.85
C LEU A 968 -20.07 -1.41 37.40
N VAL A 969 -21.09 -2.26 37.23
CA VAL A 969 -22.49 -1.85 37.24
C VAL A 969 -23.07 -2.21 38.60
N LEU A 970 -23.30 -1.20 39.44
CA LEU A 970 -23.83 -1.33 40.80
C LEU A 970 -25.36 -1.25 40.78
N ILE A 971 -26.03 -2.23 41.38
CA ILE A 971 -27.49 -2.33 41.49
C ILE A 971 -27.88 -2.33 42.97
N GLY A 972 -28.89 -1.56 43.34
CA GLY A 972 -29.51 -1.62 44.67
C GLY A 972 -29.88 -0.26 45.26
N THR A 973 -29.80 -0.08 46.58
CA THR A 973 -29.39 -1.07 47.60
C THR A 973 -30.41 -2.20 47.82
N PHE A 974 -29.93 -3.32 48.37
CA PHE A 974 -30.71 -4.42 48.92
C PHE A 974 -30.58 -4.40 50.45
N PRO A 975 -31.62 -4.72 51.24
CA PRO A 975 -31.56 -4.60 52.71
C PRO A 975 -30.50 -5.46 53.40
N ASN A 976 -30.23 -6.65 52.86
CA ASN A 976 -29.33 -7.66 53.42
C ASN A 976 -28.68 -8.49 52.29
N ALA A 977 -27.68 -9.30 52.65
CA ALA A 977 -26.97 -10.17 51.72
C ALA A 977 -27.87 -11.21 51.05
N ASN A 978 -28.89 -11.74 51.74
CA ASN A 978 -29.77 -12.78 51.21
C ASN A 978 -30.68 -12.28 50.09
N GLU A 979 -31.21 -11.05 50.19
CA GLU A 979 -31.95 -10.41 49.08
C GLU A 979 -31.04 -10.12 47.88
N ALA A 980 -29.81 -9.66 48.11
CA ALA A 980 -28.82 -9.42 47.05
C ALA A 980 -28.41 -10.73 46.34
N ILE A 981 -28.18 -11.81 47.08
CA ILE A 981 -27.89 -13.15 46.52
C ILE A 981 -29.12 -13.69 45.77
N THR A 982 -30.33 -13.53 46.30
CA THR A 982 -31.57 -13.96 45.62
C THR A 982 -31.78 -13.23 44.30
N TYR A 983 -31.39 -11.95 44.21
CA TYR A 983 -31.38 -11.20 42.96
C TYR A 983 -30.34 -11.74 41.97
N ILE A 984 -29.13 -12.09 42.44
CA ILE A 984 -28.09 -12.72 41.60
C ILE A 984 -28.54 -14.10 41.10
N ASP A 985 -29.09 -14.96 41.96
CA ASP A 985 -29.56 -16.31 41.58
C ASP A 985 -30.69 -16.30 40.52
N LYS A 986 -31.38 -15.16 40.35
CA LYS A 986 -32.35 -14.91 39.27
C LYS A 986 -31.70 -14.25 38.05
N SER A 987 -30.98 -13.15 38.23
CA SER A 987 -30.40 -12.38 37.13
C SER A 987 -29.23 -13.09 36.42
N LYS A 988 -28.38 -13.82 37.15
CA LYS A 988 -27.24 -14.63 36.61
C LYS A 988 -27.71 -15.68 35.61
N LYS A 989 -28.94 -16.22 35.76
CA LYS A 989 -29.56 -17.20 34.83
C LYS A 989 -30.05 -16.57 33.52
N LEU A 990 -30.49 -15.32 33.57
CA LEU A 990 -31.06 -14.58 32.43
C LEU A 990 -30.03 -13.64 31.76
N ALA A 991 -28.85 -13.49 32.36
CA ALA A 991 -27.82 -12.56 31.92
C ALA A 991 -27.37 -12.81 30.47
N ALA A 992 -26.94 -14.04 30.16
CA ALA A 992 -26.37 -14.40 28.86
C ALA A 992 -27.41 -14.55 27.74
N THR A 993 -28.71 -14.67 28.07
CA THR A 993 -29.79 -14.93 27.11
C THR A 993 -30.66 -13.69 26.87
N GLU A 994 -31.02 -12.97 27.92
CA GLU A 994 -32.08 -11.96 27.90
C GLU A 994 -31.58 -10.57 28.31
N ILE A 995 -30.81 -10.44 29.39
CA ILE A 995 -30.38 -9.13 29.90
C ILE A 995 -29.25 -8.56 29.01
N ILE A 996 -28.08 -9.21 29.02
CA ILE A 996 -26.84 -8.80 28.33
C ILE A 996 -26.29 -9.86 27.34
N PRO A 997 -27.09 -10.42 26.41
CA PRO A 997 -26.63 -11.39 25.39
C PRO A 997 -25.68 -10.80 24.32
N TRP A 998 -25.26 -9.55 24.46
CA TRP A 998 -24.17 -8.93 23.69
C TRP A 998 -22.87 -8.80 24.50
N LEU A 999 -22.76 -9.50 25.64
CA LEU A 999 -21.55 -9.53 26.45
C LEU A 999 -21.16 -10.99 26.75
N PRO A 1000 -19.93 -11.43 26.42
CA PRO A 1000 -19.48 -12.80 26.69
C PRO A 1000 -19.48 -13.11 28.18
N ALA A 1001 -19.85 -14.34 28.56
CA ALA A 1001 -19.86 -14.79 29.95
C ALA A 1001 -18.49 -14.68 30.67
N ALA A 1002 -17.38 -14.60 29.94
CA ALA A 1002 -16.05 -14.36 30.51
C ALA A 1002 -15.76 -12.87 30.81
N LYS A 1003 -16.48 -11.93 30.18
CA LYS A 1003 -16.29 -10.48 30.31
C LYS A 1003 -17.03 -9.87 31.50
N TYR A 1004 -17.86 -10.64 32.21
CA TYR A 1004 -18.59 -10.19 33.39
C TYR A 1004 -18.63 -11.22 34.51
N SER A 1005 -18.79 -10.75 35.76
CA SER A 1005 -19.04 -11.60 36.92
C SER A 1005 -19.88 -10.87 37.97
N PHE A 1006 -20.71 -11.60 38.72
CA PHE A 1006 -21.56 -11.04 39.78
C PHE A 1006 -20.88 -11.16 41.14
N ILE A 1007 -20.93 -10.11 41.95
CA ILE A 1007 -20.59 -10.11 43.38
C ILE A 1007 -21.63 -9.33 44.18
N ILE A 1008 -21.72 -9.54 45.49
CA ILE A 1008 -22.35 -8.59 46.42
C ILE A 1008 -21.28 -7.73 47.08
N ILE A 1009 -21.59 -6.47 47.38
CA ILE A 1009 -20.63 -5.55 48.00
C ILE A 1009 -21.32 -4.55 48.91
N THR A 1010 -20.83 -4.40 50.15
CA THR A 1010 -21.24 -3.35 51.09
C THR A 1010 -20.51 -2.05 50.76
N ASP A 1011 -21.00 -0.90 51.23
CA ASP A 1011 -20.34 0.38 50.95
C ASP A 1011 -18.88 0.42 51.44
N ASN A 1012 -18.62 -0.07 52.66
CA ASN A 1012 -17.25 -0.25 53.19
C ASN A 1012 -16.38 -1.08 52.22
N ASN A 1013 -16.87 -2.22 51.75
CA ASN A 1013 -16.10 -3.11 50.90
C ASN A 1013 -15.94 -2.55 49.47
N LEU A 1014 -16.87 -1.69 49.02
CA LEU A 1014 -16.74 -0.93 47.78
C LEU A 1014 -15.64 0.13 47.92
N GLN A 1015 -15.57 0.85 49.05
CA GLN A 1015 -14.47 1.78 49.33
C GLN A 1015 -13.11 1.04 49.41
N VAL A 1016 -13.05 -0.16 50.00
CA VAL A 1016 -11.85 -1.01 49.96
C VAL A 1016 -11.48 -1.36 48.52
N LEU A 1017 -12.42 -1.86 47.72
CA LEU A 1017 -12.18 -2.24 46.32
C LEU A 1017 -11.71 -1.05 45.46
N MET A 1018 -12.27 0.14 45.68
CA MET A 1018 -11.87 1.38 45.03
C MET A 1018 -10.42 1.78 45.36
N ASN A 1019 -9.96 1.50 46.58
CA ASN A 1019 -8.61 1.82 47.04
C ASN A 1019 -7.57 0.75 46.64
N THR A 1020 -7.88 -0.54 46.77
CA THR A 1020 -6.95 -1.64 46.46
C THR A 1020 -6.94 -2.00 44.98
N LYS A 1021 -8.05 -1.76 44.26
CA LYS A 1021 -8.34 -2.24 42.90
C LYS A 1021 -8.38 -3.78 42.76
N ASP A 1022 -8.33 -4.50 43.88
CA ASP A 1022 -8.24 -5.95 43.90
C ASP A 1022 -9.62 -6.63 43.96
N VAL A 1023 -10.20 -6.84 42.77
CA VAL A 1023 -11.42 -7.65 42.58
C VAL A 1023 -11.23 -9.09 43.07
N ASN A 1024 -10.03 -9.66 42.95
CA ASN A 1024 -9.80 -11.07 43.26
C ASN A 1024 -9.73 -11.31 44.77
N GLY A 1025 -9.11 -10.40 45.53
CA GLY A 1025 -9.21 -10.36 46.98
C GLY A 1025 -10.66 -10.24 47.47
N VAL A 1026 -11.47 -9.38 46.85
CA VAL A 1026 -12.91 -9.28 47.17
C VAL A 1026 -13.66 -10.58 46.84
N LYS A 1027 -13.43 -11.20 45.67
CA LYS A 1027 -14.03 -12.49 45.30
C LYS A 1027 -13.63 -13.62 46.24
N ASN A 1028 -12.36 -13.67 46.65
CA ASN A 1028 -11.85 -14.67 47.60
C ASN A 1028 -12.48 -14.49 48.98
N PHE A 1029 -12.56 -13.25 49.47
CA PHE A 1029 -13.25 -12.90 50.71
C PHE A 1029 -14.74 -13.26 50.67
N LEU A 1030 -15.42 -13.00 49.56
CA LEU A 1030 -16.83 -13.37 49.39
C LEU A 1030 -17.04 -14.88 49.34
N ASN A 1031 -16.20 -15.64 48.62
CA ASN A 1031 -16.32 -17.10 48.57
C ASN A 1031 -15.90 -17.80 49.88
N GLN A 1032 -15.14 -17.14 50.76
CA GLN A 1032 -14.92 -17.61 52.15
C GLN A 1032 -16.18 -17.46 53.02
N ASN A 1033 -16.93 -16.36 52.86
CA ASN A 1033 -18.11 -16.06 53.69
C ASN A 1033 -19.43 -16.60 53.10
N TYR A 1034 -19.48 -16.82 51.78
CA TYR A 1034 -20.63 -17.32 51.02
C TYR A 1034 -20.20 -18.41 50.01
N PRO A 1035 -19.82 -19.61 50.47
CA PRO A 1035 -19.24 -20.64 49.61
C PRO A 1035 -20.13 -21.01 48.41
N GLY A 1036 -19.55 -21.02 47.21
CA GLY A 1036 -20.21 -21.47 45.99
C GLY A 1036 -21.22 -20.49 45.37
N LYS A 1037 -21.26 -19.22 45.81
CA LYS A 1037 -22.18 -18.20 45.25
C LYS A 1037 -21.59 -17.33 44.15
N PHE A 1038 -20.29 -17.04 44.18
CA PHE A 1038 -19.69 -15.97 43.37
C PHE A 1038 -18.78 -16.50 42.26
#